data_AF-A0A410UXK5-F1
#
_entry.id   AF-A0A410UXK5-F1
#
_cell.length_a   1.000
_cell.length_b   1.000
_cell.length_c   1.000
_cell.angle_alpha   90.00
_cell.angle_beta   90.00
_cell.angle_gamma   90.00
#
_symmetry.space_group_name_H-M   'P 1'
#
loop_
_entity.id
_entity.type
_entity.pdbx_description
1 polymer ?
#
loop_
_entity_poly.entity_id
_entity_poly.type
_entity_poly.pdbx_seq_one_letter_code
_entity_poly.pdbx_strand_id
1 'polypeptide(L)'
;MPILVALQPLATTMKKLMFQAGFLLLGATVLHMPVHAQGVPEITPSLKKMLGALPIAEARDQVQGMVGALKKTSCGGNLTGCYMTQSGPLQLYFFTSGTSQQTLLLVVDKSMKMPRLLGEKAQKVMGETSLSAPIISISTTDYELGNIKMPPALQKVVRDNYFNVNTLSFSSGVQLAARANLGGAIKLAMESMGVKGNEMTMRAAVVMPIPTDLAGGAGAGAAAADAVAHGNTMKQAGADAMKPEAFVEFQFAPKTSLNFGMPQMTLTDATFFLNNALVFGYKGNAAYKGATDKKVLTQFQTPLTPAGGMDLLDFSFRMSTPANFTMEDAAHVMIAMASPDPRLKKYGGGFIRNIETFKDPLFAMSAPLSAIQLRNPTPAPEYRFGDSSKPFPDDNKYFNLAVLGPLAEGGPLMKAAGDVNILGQKMGWLAASAGLDGLRSEIGRALTLKLGPLGKVSFNMTQTTAISILMREMGLEGNFAGQKVKVTMHGGVPVEGMSSGSVKPPEGTLEIEVNASCVNPFEIKTKMKLQASTDLDKVFEGEGGVNVDPAKIPGCFGKELEAAYNKIAGEYKNLSGYTANAANAELKKISDAAAAAQRAAEAEAQKAAKAAEQEAQRAAEAARKEYDNVKNAARDVASKTSNAANKAFNDAGNAFKKLGKKKKHKKGPDPLFAASVFDWDFYYDHAPDVLAINMDLATHWQIYGLDQGRQASPEFSATFYRNRYLDVQQLCSASDLRCVVQHWLDYGIRQGRQGSSDFSVASYLDRYPDLQNAFGKANYEDALDHWINYGEIQGRDGRPASNVQGTLIGMQQVGGGGGAPWDDYTTCQGQYVIGFRIRAGARVDGLQFLYPNGWGAVHGNLGNAPYTAEVVLPAGHYFYEVHSRSGTTVDAFGMISSGGVSYGMFGGSGGTFQAYQVPGTERLGCMMGRAGSGIDQLTFSRTGPR
;
A
#
# COMPACT_ATOMS: atom_id res chain seq x y z
N MET A 1 -34.83 -17.90 75.96
CA MET A 1 -35.19 -17.73 77.38
C MET A 1 -34.01 -18.19 78.23
N PRO A 2 -33.58 -17.44 79.26
CA PRO A 2 -33.11 -16.06 79.10
C PRO A 2 -31.83 -15.77 79.93
N ILE A 3 -31.22 -14.58 79.73
CA ILE A 3 -30.66 -13.69 80.80
C ILE A 3 -29.37 -14.17 81.50
N LEU A 4 -28.35 -13.38 81.85
CA LEU A 4 -27.93 -11.97 81.77
C LEU A 4 -26.43 -12.01 82.18
N VAL A 5 -25.56 -11.20 81.56
CA VAL A 5 -24.87 -10.04 82.19
C VAL A 5 -24.16 -10.32 83.52
N ALA A 6 -22.82 -10.18 83.52
CA ALA A 6 -22.11 -9.07 84.21
C ALA A 6 -20.67 -9.40 84.59
N LEU A 7 -19.77 -8.50 84.15
CA LEU A 7 -18.72 -7.85 84.95
C LEU A 7 -17.58 -8.70 85.55
N GLN A 8 -16.44 -8.61 84.86
CA GLN A 8 -15.10 -8.35 85.42
C GLN A 8 -15.12 -7.41 86.65
N PRO A 9 -14.15 -7.48 87.59
CA PRO A 9 -12.80 -7.00 87.29
C PRO A 9 -11.60 -7.66 88.00
N LEU A 10 -10.42 -7.33 87.44
CA LEU A 10 -9.11 -7.02 88.03
C LEU A 10 -8.84 -7.56 89.46
N ALA A 11 -7.72 -8.19 89.76
CA ALA A 11 -6.39 -7.56 89.84
C ALA A 11 -5.41 -8.63 90.38
N THR A 12 -4.37 -9.00 89.63
CA THR A 12 -2.97 -8.60 89.88
C THR A 12 -2.18 -9.50 90.86
N THR A 13 -0.99 -9.85 90.39
CA THR A 13 0.29 -10.01 91.13
C THR A 13 0.68 -11.36 91.75
N MET A 14 1.55 -12.04 90.99
CA MET A 14 2.93 -12.44 91.33
C MET A 14 3.23 -13.50 92.40
N LYS A 15 4.03 -14.47 91.93
CA LYS A 15 5.18 -15.16 92.59
C LYS A 15 4.83 -16.12 93.73
N LYS A 16 5.48 -17.27 93.94
CA LYS A 16 6.51 -18.09 93.27
C LYS A 16 6.69 -19.31 94.22
N LEU A 17 7.01 -20.49 93.68
CA LEU A 17 7.67 -21.65 94.36
C LEU A 17 6.89 -22.32 95.51
N MET A 18 6.98 -23.62 95.82
CA MET A 18 7.55 -24.85 95.25
C MET A 18 7.16 -25.98 96.25
N PHE A 19 6.92 -27.21 95.76
CA PHE A 19 6.96 -28.50 96.50
C PHE A 19 5.89 -28.69 97.61
N GLN A 20 5.29 -29.85 97.91
CA GLN A 20 5.50 -31.28 97.65
C GLN A 20 4.22 -32.00 98.12
N ALA A 21 3.62 -32.91 97.34
CA ALA A 21 3.30 -34.31 97.67
C ALA A 21 1.91 -34.56 97.05
N GLY A 22 1.64 -35.54 96.17
CA GLY A 22 2.05 -36.93 96.19
C GLY A 22 0.87 -37.76 96.70
N PHE A 23 -0.01 -38.25 95.81
CA PHE A 23 -0.42 -39.66 95.73
C PHE A 23 -1.54 -39.92 94.68
N LEU A 24 -1.21 -40.87 93.78
CA LEU A 24 -1.99 -41.93 93.12
C LEU A 24 -3.03 -41.69 92.00
N LEU A 25 -2.62 -42.27 90.85
CA LEU A 25 -3.33 -43.22 89.96
C LEU A 25 -4.62 -42.79 89.25
N LEU A 26 -4.51 -42.65 87.93
CA LEU A 26 -5.12 -43.60 86.98
C LEU A 26 -4.55 -43.38 85.57
N GLY A 27 -4.10 -44.46 84.95
CA GLY A 27 -3.59 -44.46 83.58
C GLY A 27 -4.72 -44.32 82.56
N ALA A 28 -4.49 -43.49 81.56
CA ALA A 28 -5.11 -43.61 80.25
C ALA A 28 -4.14 -43.06 79.19
N THR A 29 -3.93 -43.89 78.20
CA THR A 29 -3.13 -43.74 76.98
C THR A 29 -3.31 -42.36 76.31
N VAL A 30 -2.23 -41.58 76.25
CA VAL A 30 -2.17 -40.37 75.40
C VAL A 30 -1.64 -40.78 74.03
N LEU A 31 -2.48 -40.62 73.02
CA LEU A 31 -2.13 -40.61 71.61
C LEU A 31 -0.95 -39.66 71.37
N HIS A 32 0.16 -40.19 70.83
CA HIS A 32 1.27 -39.37 70.35
C HIS A 32 0.77 -38.48 69.19
N MET A 33 0.68 -37.17 69.43
CA MET A 33 0.69 -36.20 68.34
C MET A 33 2.11 -36.07 67.78
N PRO A 34 2.29 -35.85 66.47
CA PRO A 34 3.62 -35.62 65.91
C PRO A 34 4.17 -34.30 66.46
N VAL A 35 5.31 -34.41 67.13
CA VAL A 35 6.10 -33.28 67.64
C VAL A 35 6.51 -32.39 66.47
N HIS A 36 6.03 -31.14 66.44
CA HIS A 36 6.60 -30.10 65.58
C HIS A 36 8.08 -29.92 65.94
N ALA A 37 8.97 -30.01 64.95
CA ALA A 37 10.38 -29.69 65.13
C ALA A 37 10.54 -28.27 65.70
N GLN A 38 11.14 -28.15 66.88
CA GLN A 38 11.37 -26.87 67.54
C GLN A 38 12.19 -25.92 66.63
N GLY A 39 11.63 -24.75 66.31
CA GLY A 39 12.33 -23.66 65.61
C GLY A 39 12.12 -23.54 64.10
N VAL A 40 11.23 -24.35 63.50
CA VAL A 40 10.80 -24.19 62.09
C VAL A 40 9.53 -23.32 62.03
N PRO A 41 9.51 -22.21 61.25
CA PRO A 41 8.31 -21.41 61.00
C PRO A 41 7.17 -22.26 60.45
N GLU A 42 5.93 -21.87 60.75
CA GLU A 42 4.76 -22.58 60.26
C GLU A 42 4.69 -22.53 58.72
N ILE A 43 4.79 -23.70 58.08
CA ILE A 43 4.53 -23.85 56.65
C ILE A 43 3.03 -23.71 56.41
N THR A 44 2.65 -22.83 55.49
CA THR A 44 1.23 -22.57 55.19
C THR A 44 0.47 -23.85 54.84
N PRO A 45 -0.82 -23.97 55.23
CA PRO A 45 -1.65 -25.14 54.91
C PRO A 45 -1.65 -25.50 53.41
N SER A 46 -1.63 -24.49 52.56
CA SER A 46 -1.68 -24.62 51.11
C SER A 46 -0.38 -25.22 50.55
N LEU A 47 0.78 -24.81 51.07
CA LEU A 47 2.07 -25.45 50.73
C LEU A 47 2.14 -26.91 51.20
N LYS A 48 1.67 -27.21 52.42
CA LYS A 48 1.60 -28.60 52.94
C LYS A 48 0.71 -29.48 52.06
N LYS A 49 -0.47 -28.98 51.69
CA LYS A 49 -1.42 -29.68 50.81
C LYS A 49 -0.80 -29.98 49.45
N MET A 50 -0.05 -29.03 48.88
CA MET A 50 0.60 -29.19 47.58
C MET A 50 1.74 -30.19 47.60
N LEU A 51 2.58 -30.12 48.64
CA LEU A 51 3.67 -31.07 48.82
C LEU A 51 3.12 -32.51 48.97
N GLY A 52 2.02 -32.70 49.71
CA GLY A 52 1.36 -33.99 49.87
C GLY A 52 0.53 -34.47 48.66
N ALA A 53 0.29 -33.60 47.68
CA ALA A 53 -0.46 -33.91 46.45
C ALA A 53 0.45 -34.23 45.25
N LEU A 54 1.77 -34.10 45.39
CA LEU A 54 2.72 -34.43 44.32
C LEU A 54 2.62 -35.93 43.94
N PRO A 55 2.34 -36.28 42.67
CA PRO A 55 2.25 -37.64 42.16
C PRO A 55 3.64 -38.26 41.94
N ILE A 56 4.42 -38.34 43.02
CA ILE A 56 5.70 -39.03 43.08
C ILE A 56 5.43 -40.33 43.82
N ALA A 57 5.10 -41.39 43.07
CA ALA A 57 4.56 -42.65 43.58
C ALA A 57 5.42 -43.31 44.68
N GLU A 58 6.72 -43.03 44.70
CA GLU A 58 7.69 -43.64 45.62
C GLU A 58 8.02 -42.80 46.85
N ALA A 59 7.54 -41.55 46.94
CA ALA A 59 8.04 -40.56 47.91
C ALA A 59 6.97 -39.88 48.76
N ARG A 60 5.67 -40.10 48.51
CA ARG A 60 4.59 -39.33 49.14
C ARG A 60 4.61 -39.38 50.67
N ASP A 61 4.62 -40.58 51.24
CA ASP A 61 4.60 -40.78 52.70
C ASP A 61 5.92 -40.33 53.34
N GLN A 62 7.04 -40.54 52.63
CA GLN A 62 8.37 -40.13 53.06
C GLN A 62 8.50 -38.60 53.10
N VAL A 63 7.98 -37.89 52.09
CA VAL A 63 8.01 -36.42 52.01
C VAL A 63 7.15 -35.78 53.11
N GLN A 64 6.00 -36.37 53.46
CA GLN A 64 5.20 -35.89 54.59
C GLN A 64 5.95 -36.02 55.93
N GLY A 65 6.64 -37.14 56.15
CA GLY A 65 7.49 -37.33 57.33
C GLY A 65 8.67 -36.36 57.38
N MET A 66 9.25 -36.02 56.22
CA MET A 66 10.37 -35.08 56.11
C MET A 66 10.01 -33.65 56.55
N VAL A 67 8.77 -33.19 56.34
CA VAL A 67 8.33 -31.86 56.81
C VAL A 67 8.51 -31.72 58.32
N GLY A 68 8.16 -32.75 59.10
CA GLY A 68 8.34 -32.77 60.54
C GLY A 68 9.79 -32.90 60.99
N ALA A 69 10.70 -33.31 60.09
CA ALA A 69 12.12 -33.51 60.36
C ALA A 69 13.02 -32.39 59.83
N LEU A 70 12.44 -31.27 59.36
CA LEU A 70 13.19 -30.10 58.91
C LEU A 70 14.04 -29.50 60.04
N LYS A 71 15.31 -29.24 59.77
CA LYS A 71 16.25 -28.63 60.71
C LYS A 71 16.85 -27.37 60.11
N LYS A 72 17.15 -26.36 60.94
CA LYS A 72 17.77 -25.11 60.48
C LYS A 72 19.13 -25.40 59.85
N THR A 73 19.40 -24.80 58.70
CA THR A 73 20.68 -24.90 57.98
C THR A 73 21.21 -23.50 57.63
N SER A 74 22.47 -23.40 57.23
CA SER A 74 23.06 -22.14 56.78
C SER A 74 22.60 -21.79 55.36
N CYS A 75 22.28 -20.52 55.15
CA CYS A 75 22.07 -19.91 53.85
C CYS A 75 22.53 -18.46 53.92
N GLY A 76 23.07 -17.92 52.82
CA GLY A 76 23.42 -16.51 52.72
C GLY A 76 22.27 -15.64 52.21
N GLY A 77 22.49 -14.32 52.16
CA GLY A 77 21.48 -13.33 51.80
C GLY A 77 20.46 -13.08 52.92
N ASN A 78 19.65 -12.04 52.80
CA ASN A 78 18.69 -11.57 53.83
C ASN A 78 17.52 -12.54 54.13
N LEU A 79 17.68 -13.85 53.93
CA LEU A 79 16.68 -14.86 54.27
C LEU A 79 16.65 -15.05 55.79
N THR A 80 15.47 -14.95 56.40
CA THR A 80 15.31 -15.07 57.86
C THR A 80 15.17 -16.52 58.33
N GLY A 81 14.90 -17.46 57.42
CA GLY A 81 14.83 -18.89 57.73
C GLY A 81 15.17 -19.79 56.55
N CYS A 82 16.09 -20.73 56.79
CA CYS A 82 16.46 -21.80 55.86
C CYS A 82 16.53 -23.12 56.60
N TYR A 83 15.81 -24.10 56.08
CA TYR A 83 15.63 -25.39 56.71
C TYR A 83 15.85 -26.49 55.69
N MET A 84 16.42 -27.60 56.14
CA MET A 84 16.72 -28.73 55.29
C MET A 84 16.56 -30.03 56.07
N THR A 85 16.16 -31.07 55.35
CA THR A 85 16.25 -32.45 55.80
C THR A 85 16.53 -33.37 54.63
N GLN A 86 17.07 -34.54 54.90
CA GLN A 86 17.40 -35.54 53.90
C GLN A 86 16.96 -36.92 54.37
N SER A 87 16.38 -37.70 53.45
CA SER A 87 15.97 -39.07 53.69
C SER A 87 16.24 -39.90 52.43
N GLY A 88 17.27 -40.76 52.48
CA GLY A 88 17.74 -41.48 51.29
C GLY A 88 18.10 -40.51 50.15
N PRO A 89 17.56 -40.71 48.93
CA PRO A 89 17.80 -39.83 47.78
C PRO A 89 16.98 -38.53 47.80
N LEU A 90 16.08 -38.33 48.77
CA LEU A 90 15.24 -37.13 48.84
C LEU A 90 15.88 -36.08 49.74
N GLN A 91 15.94 -34.85 49.28
CA GLN A 91 16.32 -33.68 50.08
C GLN A 91 15.18 -32.66 50.01
N LEU A 92 14.70 -32.23 51.18
CA LEU A 92 13.63 -31.23 51.29
C LEU A 92 14.22 -29.97 51.88
N TYR A 93 14.07 -28.86 51.16
CA TYR A 93 14.47 -27.53 51.58
C TYR A 93 13.25 -26.65 51.78
N PHE A 94 13.29 -25.81 52.81
CA PHE A 94 12.31 -24.79 53.08
C PHE A 94 13.00 -23.44 53.30
N PHE A 95 12.71 -22.49 52.42
CA PHE A 95 13.22 -21.12 52.46
C PHE A 95 12.08 -20.17 52.80
N THR A 96 12.32 -19.23 53.71
CA THR A 96 11.28 -18.31 54.17
C THR A 96 11.83 -16.94 54.57
N SER A 97 11.03 -15.91 54.30
CA SER A 97 11.12 -14.59 54.91
C SER A 97 9.77 -14.25 55.56
N GLY A 98 9.50 -14.85 56.72
CA GLY A 98 8.19 -14.77 57.38
C GLY A 98 7.08 -15.56 56.67
N THR A 99 5.82 -15.20 56.89
CA THR A 99 4.66 -15.90 56.30
C THR A 99 4.35 -15.50 54.86
N SER A 100 4.90 -14.38 54.38
CA SER A 100 4.60 -13.82 53.05
C SER A 100 5.37 -14.49 51.91
N GLN A 101 6.61 -14.90 52.15
CA GLN A 101 7.47 -15.55 51.16
C GLN A 101 7.92 -16.90 51.69
N GLN A 102 7.34 -17.98 51.17
CA GLN A 102 7.63 -19.36 51.53
C GLN A 102 7.87 -20.21 50.26
N THR A 103 9.01 -20.90 50.22
CA THR A 103 9.41 -21.74 49.08
C THR A 103 9.89 -23.10 49.59
N LEU A 104 9.31 -24.17 49.05
CA LEU A 104 9.75 -25.56 49.27
C LEU A 104 10.46 -26.07 48.03
N LEU A 105 11.65 -26.65 48.18
CA LEU A 105 12.32 -27.40 47.13
C LEU A 105 12.44 -28.87 47.53
N LEU A 106 11.88 -29.76 46.73
CA LEU A 106 12.09 -31.20 46.83
C LEU A 106 13.09 -31.62 45.75
N VAL A 107 14.28 -32.00 46.18
CA VAL A 107 15.34 -32.51 45.31
C VAL A 107 15.36 -34.04 45.41
N VAL A 108 15.35 -34.71 44.27
CA VAL A 108 15.42 -36.17 44.19
C VAL A 108 16.76 -36.53 43.55
N ASP A 109 17.78 -36.83 44.34
CA ASP A 109 19.13 -37.17 43.88
C ASP A 109 19.23 -38.62 43.37
N LYS A 110 18.35 -38.96 42.41
CA LYS A 110 18.36 -40.21 41.64
C LYS A 110 17.69 -40.01 40.28
N SER A 111 17.79 -41.02 39.42
CA SER A 111 17.01 -41.07 38.18
C SER A 111 15.63 -41.65 38.42
N MET A 112 14.61 -41.12 37.73
CA MET A 112 13.22 -41.57 37.82
C MET A 112 12.47 -41.35 36.51
N LYS A 113 11.36 -42.07 36.30
CA LYS A 113 10.43 -41.77 35.19
C LYS A 113 9.76 -40.42 35.42
N MET A 114 9.42 -39.71 34.34
CA MET A 114 8.74 -38.43 34.44
C MET A 114 7.41 -38.57 35.20
N PRO A 115 7.25 -37.91 36.36
CA PRO A 115 6.01 -37.97 37.13
C PRO A 115 4.88 -37.26 36.36
N ARG A 116 3.62 -37.61 36.68
CA ARG A 116 2.43 -37.03 36.04
C ARG A 116 2.15 -35.62 36.57
N LEU A 117 2.96 -34.66 36.15
CA LEU A 117 2.93 -33.27 36.61
C LEU A 117 2.46 -32.29 35.54
N LEU A 118 2.36 -32.71 34.28
CA LEU A 118 1.92 -31.87 33.18
C LEU A 118 0.45 -32.15 32.82
N GLY A 119 -0.16 -31.24 32.06
CA GLY A 119 -1.46 -31.51 31.44
C GLY A 119 -1.41 -32.78 30.57
N GLU A 120 -2.53 -33.49 30.45
CA GLU A 120 -2.59 -34.84 29.84
C GLU A 120 -1.95 -34.91 28.45
N LYS A 121 -2.19 -33.89 27.61
CA LYS A 121 -1.63 -33.80 26.25
C LYS A 121 -0.11 -33.72 26.27
N ALA A 122 0.45 -32.77 27.02
CA ALA A 122 1.90 -32.59 27.15
C ALA A 122 2.54 -33.82 27.81
N GLN A 123 1.94 -34.35 28.88
CA GLN A 123 2.42 -35.55 29.56
C GLN A 123 2.51 -36.76 28.63
N LYS A 124 1.51 -36.95 27.75
CA LYS A 124 1.50 -38.04 26.77
C LYS A 124 2.62 -37.90 25.74
N VAL A 125 2.86 -36.68 25.25
CA VAL A 125 3.93 -36.40 24.28
C VAL A 125 5.32 -36.55 24.90
N MET A 126 5.48 -36.16 26.16
CA MET A 126 6.69 -36.40 26.95
C MET A 126 6.95 -37.90 27.20
N GLY A 127 5.93 -38.74 27.11
CA GLY A 127 6.04 -40.19 27.03
C GLY A 127 6.94 -40.80 28.10
N GLU A 128 7.90 -41.60 27.66
CA GLU A 128 8.83 -42.36 28.52
C GLU A 128 10.05 -41.53 28.97
N THR A 129 9.96 -40.20 28.95
CA THR A 129 11.04 -39.33 29.40
C THR A 129 11.51 -39.70 30.80
N SER A 130 12.83 -39.82 30.96
CA SER A 130 13.46 -40.08 32.25
C SER A 130 14.15 -38.82 32.74
N LEU A 131 14.03 -38.58 34.04
CA LEU A 131 14.56 -37.41 34.73
C LEU A 131 15.68 -37.85 35.67
N SER A 132 16.78 -37.11 35.68
CA SER A 132 17.89 -37.28 36.60
C SER A 132 18.02 -36.05 37.49
N ALA A 133 18.17 -36.30 38.79
CA ALA A 133 18.31 -35.27 39.82
C ALA A 133 17.15 -34.24 39.85
N PRO A 134 15.84 -34.57 39.66
CA PRO A 134 14.81 -33.55 39.52
C PRO A 134 14.63 -32.71 40.80
N ILE A 135 14.46 -31.41 40.60
CA ILE A 135 14.14 -30.41 41.61
C ILE A 135 12.70 -29.94 41.37
N ILE A 136 11.82 -30.17 42.33
CA ILE A 136 10.45 -29.67 42.32
C ILE A 136 10.37 -28.49 43.29
N SER A 137 10.04 -27.32 42.77
CA SER A 137 9.83 -26.10 43.55
C SER A 137 8.35 -25.84 43.76
N ILE A 138 7.96 -25.45 44.96
CA ILE A 138 6.62 -24.95 45.30
C ILE A 138 6.83 -23.61 46.01
N SER A 139 6.45 -22.51 45.36
CA SER A 139 6.70 -21.16 45.89
C SER A 139 5.43 -20.32 45.94
N THR A 140 5.27 -19.51 46.99
CA THR A 140 4.14 -18.55 47.10
C THR A 140 4.35 -17.27 46.30
N THR A 141 5.60 -16.90 46.04
CA THR A 141 5.99 -15.76 45.20
C THR A 141 7.12 -16.17 44.26
N ASP A 142 7.42 -15.35 43.27
CA ASP A 142 8.64 -15.54 42.48
C ASP A 142 9.86 -15.52 43.41
N TYR A 143 10.81 -16.41 43.15
CA TYR A 143 11.94 -16.68 44.04
C TYR A 143 13.22 -16.99 43.27
N GLU A 144 14.27 -16.23 43.58
CA GLU A 144 15.61 -16.45 43.03
C GLU A 144 16.58 -16.91 44.11
N LEU A 145 17.11 -18.12 43.90
CA LEU A 145 18.09 -18.76 44.75
C LEU A 145 19.46 -18.68 44.09
N GLY A 146 20.20 -17.61 44.37
CA GLY A 146 21.61 -17.50 43.98
C GLY A 146 22.50 -18.50 44.73
N ASN A 147 23.66 -18.84 44.18
CA ASN A 147 24.62 -19.79 44.74
C ASN A 147 24.96 -19.48 46.22
N ILE A 148 25.09 -18.20 46.57
CA ILE A 148 25.36 -17.73 47.95
C ILE A 148 24.22 -18.08 48.92
N LYS A 149 22.98 -18.17 48.43
CA LYS A 149 21.79 -18.53 49.22
C LYS A 149 21.58 -20.04 49.32
N MET A 150 22.24 -20.84 48.48
CA MET A 150 22.10 -22.29 48.45
C MET A 150 22.90 -22.96 49.57
N PRO A 151 22.32 -23.92 50.31
CA PRO A 151 23.09 -24.78 51.21
C PRO A 151 24.12 -25.64 50.42
N PRO A 152 25.26 -26.03 51.01
CA PRO A 152 26.33 -26.75 50.29
C PRO A 152 25.90 -28.02 49.56
N ALA A 153 24.95 -28.78 50.12
CA ALA A 153 24.39 -29.98 49.48
C ALA A 153 23.63 -29.64 48.18
N LEU A 154 22.88 -28.53 48.18
CA LEU A 154 22.15 -28.06 46.99
C LEU A 154 23.13 -27.50 45.95
N GLN A 155 24.16 -26.77 46.38
CA GLN A 155 25.23 -26.29 45.49
C GLN A 155 25.90 -27.45 44.75
N LYS A 156 26.15 -28.58 45.43
CA LYS A 156 26.69 -29.80 44.80
C LYS A 156 25.75 -30.34 43.73
N VAL A 157 24.45 -30.49 44.03
CA VAL A 157 23.47 -30.99 43.04
C VAL A 157 23.41 -30.07 41.81
N VAL A 158 23.37 -28.75 42.01
CA VAL A 158 23.34 -27.77 40.92
C VAL A 158 24.61 -27.80 40.08
N ARG A 159 25.77 -27.88 40.72
CA ARG A 159 27.06 -28.00 40.02
C ARG A 159 27.15 -29.28 39.20
N ASP A 160 26.79 -30.41 39.81
CA ASP A 160 27.00 -31.72 39.21
C ASP A 160 25.95 -32.05 38.13
N ASN A 161 24.73 -31.48 38.21
CA ASN A 161 23.61 -31.85 37.35
C ASN A 161 22.98 -30.70 36.53
N TYR A 162 23.22 -29.43 36.87
CA TYR A 162 22.51 -28.28 36.26
C TYR A 162 23.48 -27.25 35.67
N PHE A 163 24.51 -27.72 34.95
CA PHE A 163 25.50 -26.88 34.26
C PHE A 163 26.18 -25.82 35.16
N ASN A 164 26.21 -26.03 36.48
CA ASN A 164 26.79 -25.11 37.45
C ASN A 164 26.25 -23.67 37.33
N VAL A 165 24.94 -23.53 37.11
CA VAL A 165 24.28 -22.21 37.08
C VAL A 165 24.45 -21.47 38.41
N ASN A 166 24.71 -20.17 38.33
CA ASN A 166 24.94 -19.33 39.51
C ASN A 166 23.65 -18.99 40.28
N THR A 167 22.48 -19.17 39.67
CA THR A 167 21.17 -18.87 40.26
C THR A 167 20.14 -19.86 39.74
N LEU A 168 19.26 -20.34 40.63
CA LEU A 168 18.01 -21.01 40.27
C LEU A 168 16.85 -20.03 40.46
N SER A 169 16.16 -19.69 39.38
CA SER A 169 14.97 -18.83 39.44
C SER A 169 13.71 -19.67 39.26
N PHE A 170 12.76 -19.50 40.18
CA PHE A 170 11.48 -20.19 40.19
C PHE A 170 10.35 -19.16 40.22
N SER A 171 9.41 -19.29 39.30
CA SER A 171 8.14 -18.56 39.40
C SER A 171 7.30 -19.10 40.56
N SER A 172 6.41 -18.25 41.07
CA SER A 172 5.32 -18.66 41.96
C SER A 172 4.53 -19.84 41.38
N GLY A 173 4.00 -20.69 42.27
CA GLY A 173 3.36 -21.95 41.90
C GLY A 173 4.31 -23.15 41.98
N VAL A 174 4.02 -24.20 41.19
CA VAL A 174 4.80 -25.45 41.17
C VAL A 174 5.62 -25.53 39.90
N GLN A 175 6.93 -25.72 40.05
CA GLN A 175 7.89 -25.82 38.94
C GLN A 175 8.72 -27.09 39.07
N LEU A 176 9.15 -27.66 37.95
CA LEU A 176 10.05 -28.80 37.87
C LEU A 176 11.29 -28.38 37.06
N ALA A 177 12.47 -28.66 37.59
CA ALA A 177 13.71 -28.65 36.83
C ALA A 177 14.35 -30.05 36.91
N ALA A 178 14.97 -30.53 35.84
CA ALA A 178 15.62 -31.84 35.82
C ALA A 178 16.63 -31.94 34.69
N ARG A 179 17.64 -32.81 34.80
CA ARG A 179 18.27 -33.38 33.59
C ARG A 179 17.27 -34.35 32.97
N ALA A 180 16.98 -34.20 31.69
CA ALA A 180 16.02 -35.03 30.98
C ALA A 180 16.72 -35.81 29.86
N ASN A 181 16.45 -37.12 29.83
CA ASN A 181 16.62 -37.93 28.64
C ASN A 181 15.23 -38.17 28.06
N LEU A 182 14.95 -37.50 26.95
CA LEU A 182 13.65 -37.52 26.32
C LEU A 182 13.31 -38.92 25.81
N GLY A 183 12.03 -39.27 25.95
CA GLY A 183 11.44 -40.48 25.42
C GLY A 183 10.14 -40.18 24.67
N GLY A 184 9.54 -41.20 24.06
CA GLY A 184 8.26 -41.07 23.38
C GLY A 184 8.25 -40.09 22.19
N ALA A 185 7.10 -39.45 21.98
CA ALA A 185 6.81 -38.63 20.81
C ALA A 185 7.66 -37.35 20.72
N ILE A 186 7.98 -36.71 21.85
CA ILE A 186 8.80 -35.49 21.85
C ILE A 186 10.24 -35.75 21.36
N LYS A 187 10.79 -36.93 21.68
CA LYS A 187 12.11 -37.35 21.21
C LYS A 187 12.13 -37.45 19.68
N LEU A 188 11.11 -38.09 19.11
CA LEU A 188 10.97 -38.22 17.64
C LEU A 188 10.91 -36.85 16.96
N ALA A 189 10.16 -35.90 17.55
CA ALA A 189 10.07 -34.53 17.04
C ALA A 189 11.45 -33.84 17.03
N MET A 190 12.21 -33.91 18.12
CA MET A 190 13.57 -33.34 18.19
C MET A 190 14.56 -34.03 17.24
N GLU A 191 14.56 -35.37 17.20
CA GLU A 191 15.46 -36.14 16.35
C GLU A 191 15.16 -35.91 14.86
N SER A 192 13.91 -35.64 14.50
CA SER A 192 13.54 -35.26 13.13
C SER A 192 14.19 -33.95 12.65
N MET A 193 14.62 -33.08 13.59
CA MET A 193 15.39 -31.86 13.30
C MET A 193 16.91 -32.06 13.46
N GLY A 194 17.37 -33.28 13.73
CA GLY A 194 18.78 -33.59 13.99
C GLY A 194 19.24 -33.30 15.42
N VAL A 195 18.32 -33.02 16.34
CA VAL A 195 18.64 -32.66 17.72
C VAL A 195 18.54 -33.92 18.60
N LYS A 196 19.62 -34.25 19.30
CA LYS A 196 19.65 -35.41 20.21
C LYS A 196 18.85 -35.10 21.48
N GLY A 197 17.90 -35.98 21.80
CA GLY A 197 17.04 -35.90 22.98
C GLY A 197 17.70 -36.25 24.32
N ASN A 198 19.03 -36.28 24.41
CA ASN A 198 19.74 -36.82 25.57
C ASN A 198 20.38 -35.68 26.39
N GLU A 199 20.38 -35.83 27.71
CA GLU A 199 21.22 -35.06 28.63
C GLU A 199 21.02 -33.53 28.63
N MET A 200 19.81 -33.08 28.30
CA MET A 200 19.40 -31.67 28.37
C MET A 200 18.84 -31.29 29.75
N THR A 201 18.89 -30.01 30.12
CA THR A 201 18.12 -29.51 31.26
C THR A 201 16.70 -29.22 30.80
N MET A 202 15.72 -29.82 31.46
CA MET A 202 14.31 -29.54 31.29
C MET A 202 13.82 -28.66 32.43
N ARG A 203 13.03 -27.66 32.09
CA ARG A 203 12.22 -26.88 33.04
C ARG A 203 10.75 -27.02 32.64
N ALA A 204 9.87 -27.17 33.60
CA ALA A 204 8.44 -27.26 33.31
C ALA A 204 7.59 -26.60 34.40
N ALA A 205 6.58 -25.85 33.98
CA ALA A 205 5.50 -25.45 34.86
C ALA A 205 4.55 -26.63 35.07
N VAL A 206 4.23 -26.92 36.34
CA VAL A 206 3.45 -28.09 36.75
C VAL A 206 1.97 -27.72 36.82
N VAL A 207 1.12 -28.49 36.13
CA VAL A 207 -0.34 -28.29 36.08
C VAL A 207 -1.02 -29.40 36.87
N MET A 208 -0.96 -29.28 38.19
CA MET A 208 -1.79 -30.03 39.13
C MET A 208 -2.93 -29.15 39.63
N PRO A 209 -4.01 -29.68 40.26
CA PRO A 209 -5.03 -28.84 40.89
C PRO A 209 -4.41 -27.95 41.98
N ILE A 210 -4.21 -26.66 41.69
CA ILE A 210 -3.64 -25.70 42.63
C ILE A 210 -4.76 -25.10 43.49
N PRO A 211 -4.62 -25.07 44.83
CA PRO A 211 -5.51 -24.30 45.69
C PRO A 211 -5.66 -22.85 45.19
N THR A 212 -6.88 -22.34 45.19
CA THR A 212 -7.26 -21.03 44.62
C THR A 212 -6.52 -19.85 45.25
N ASP A 213 -6.08 -19.99 46.50
CA ASP A 213 -5.29 -19.01 47.25
C ASP A 213 -3.82 -18.94 46.80
N LEU A 214 -3.25 -20.02 46.25
CA LEU A 214 -1.95 -19.97 45.54
C LEU A 214 -2.10 -19.45 44.11
N ALA A 215 -3.24 -19.74 43.44
CA ALA A 215 -3.50 -19.30 42.08
C ALA A 215 -3.70 -17.78 41.95
N GLY A 216 -4.23 -17.12 42.99
CA GLY A 216 -4.47 -15.67 43.00
C GLY A 216 -3.20 -14.80 43.07
N GLY A 217 -2.06 -15.37 43.50
CA GLY A 217 -0.76 -14.66 43.56
C GLY A 217 0.16 -14.93 42.37
N ALA A 218 -0.14 -15.94 41.55
CA ALA A 218 0.71 -16.41 40.47
C ALA A 218 0.22 -15.91 39.10
N GLY A 219 0.78 -14.80 38.62
CA GLY A 219 0.76 -14.41 37.20
C GLY A 219 -0.55 -13.92 36.57
N ALA A 220 -1.72 -14.09 37.21
CA ALA A 220 -3.01 -13.80 36.59
C ALA A 220 -3.27 -12.30 36.29
N GLY A 221 -2.59 -11.37 36.97
CA GLY A 221 -2.84 -9.93 36.82
C GLY A 221 -2.29 -9.31 35.52
N ALA A 222 -1.09 -9.72 35.09
CA ALA A 222 -0.44 -9.13 33.92
C ALA A 222 -0.99 -9.68 32.60
N ALA A 223 -1.22 -11.00 32.53
CA ALA A 223 -1.81 -11.64 31.35
C ALA A 223 -3.29 -11.23 31.12
N ALA A 224 -4.05 -10.98 32.19
CA ALA A 224 -5.42 -10.49 32.07
C ALA A 224 -5.46 -9.03 31.57
N ALA A 225 -4.53 -8.17 31.99
CA ALA A 225 -4.47 -6.78 31.54
C ALA A 225 -4.15 -6.68 30.04
N ASP A 226 -3.22 -7.50 29.54
CA ASP A 226 -2.83 -7.53 28.13
C ASP A 226 -3.93 -8.16 27.25
N ALA A 227 -4.58 -9.23 27.71
CA ALA A 227 -5.72 -9.84 27.00
C ALA A 227 -6.94 -8.91 26.92
N VAL A 228 -7.19 -8.07 27.93
CA VAL A 228 -8.27 -7.07 27.93
C VAL A 228 -7.93 -5.89 27.01
N ALA A 229 -6.66 -5.50 26.91
CA ALA A 229 -6.20 -4.51 25.94
C ALA A 229 -6.43 -4.96 24.48
N HIS A 230 -6.51 -6.26 24.24
CA HIS A 230 -6.78 -6.88 22.93
C HIS A 230 -8.25 -7.30 22.72
N GLY A 231 -9.18 -6.80 23.54
CA GLY A 231 -10.62 -6.92 23.30
C GLY A 231 -11.31 -8.15 23.89
N ASN A 232 -10.62 -8.97 24.68
CA ASN A 232 -11.26 -10.06 25.42
C ASN A 232 -12.07 -9.52 26.60
N THR A 233 -13.20 -10.16 26.90
CA THR A 233 -14.00 -9.80 28.08
C THR A 233 -13.21 -10.05 29.36
N MET A 234 -13.36 -9.21 30.40
CA MET A 234 -12.71 -9.40 31.71
C MET A 234 -12.92 -10.81 32.30
N LYS A 235 -14.05 -11.45 31.96
CA LYS A 235 -14.39 -12.82 32.38
C LYS A 235 -13.63 -13.88 31.59
N GLN A 236 -13.41 -13.69 30.29
CA GLN A 236 -12.54 -14.55 29.47
C GLN A 236 -11.06 -14.31 29.79
N ALA A 237 -10.62 -13.06 29.87
CA ALA A 237 -9.25 -12.70 30.22
C ALA A 237 -8.87 -13.21 31.62
N GLY A 238 -9.78 -13.13 32.60
CA GLY A 238 -9.60 -13.73 33.92
C GLY A 238 -9.55 -15.25 33.88
N ALA A 239 -10.35 -15.90 33.03
CA ALA A 239 -10.33 -17.37 32.87
C ALA A 239 -9.09 -17.86 32.11
N ASP A 240 -8.58 -17.10 31.15
CA ASP A 240 -7.39 -17.42 30.35
C ASP A 240 -6.10 -17.13 31.11
N ALA A 241 -6.03 -16.04 31.88
CA ALA A 241 -4.90 -15.74 32.77
C ALA A 241 -4.81 -16.68 33.98
N MET A 242 -5.90 -17.37 34.32
CA MET A 242 -5.94 -18.43 35.34
C MET A 242 -5.57 -19.83 34.81
N LYS A 243 -5.40 -20.00 33.49
CA LYS A 243 -4.81 -21.24 32.96
C LYS A 243 -3.29 -21.14 33.17
N PRO A 244 -2.67 -21.96 34.03
CA PRO A 244 -1.22 -22.07 33.98
C PRO A 244 -0.87 -22.56 32.57
N GLU A 245 -0.20 -21.73 31.78
CA GLU A 245 0.48 -22.22 30.60
C GLU A 245 1.55 -23.18 31.10
N ALA A 246 1.31 -24.50 31.05
CA ALA A 246 2.40 -25.44 31.16
C ALA A 246 3.27 -25.16 29.94
N PHE A 247 4.43 -24.58 30.18
CA PHE A 247 5.54 -24.63 29.26
C PHE A 247 6.47 -25.73 29.75
N VAL A 248 6.90 -26.60 28.84
CA VAL A 248 8.08 -27.43 29.02
C VAL A 248 9.15 -26.79 28.17
N GLU A 249 10.25 -26.37 28.77
CA GLU A 249 11.43 -25.85 28.09
C GLU A 249 12.58 -26.84 28.20
N PHE A 250 13.27 -27.06 27.10
CA PHE A 250 14.49 -27.85 27.04
C PHE A 250 15.67 -26.97 26.70
N GLN A 251 16.75 -27.16 27.44
CA GLN A 251 17.90 -26.29 27.47
C GLN A 251 19.16 -27.13 27.39
N PHE A 252 20.09 -26.70 26.54
CA PHE A 252 21.38 -27.36 26.37
C PHE A 252 22.43 -26.71 27.26
N ALA A 253 23.59 -27.34 27.39
CA ALA A 253 24.72 -26.74 28.09
C ALA A 253 25.08 -25.38 27.44
N PRO A 254 25.54 -24.38 28.21
CA PRO A 254 26.02 -23.12 27.64
C PRO A 254 27.06 -23.35 26.53
N LYS A 255 27.00 -22.55 25.47
CA LYS A 255 27.85 -22.67 24.26
C LYS A 255 27.62 -23.94 23.42
N THR A 256 26.59 -24.73 23.71
CA THR A 256 26.20 -25.82 22.81
C THR A 256 25.84 -25.25 21.44
N SER A 257 26.36 -25.92 20.41
CA SER A 257 26.11 -25.61 19.01
C SER A 257 25.36 -26.80 18.39
N LEU A 258 24.14 -26.54 17.92
CA LEU A 258 23.26 -27.55 17.35
C LEU A 258 23.21 -27.38 15.83
N ASN A 259 23.63 -28.40 15.09
CA ASN A 259 23.57 -28.38 13.63
C ASN A 259 22.24 -28.97 13.17
N PHE A 260 21.46 -28.17 12.44
CA PHE A 260 20.17 -28.55 11.89
C PHE A 260 20.32 -28.95 10.42
N GLY A 261 19.59 -29.99 10.03
CA GLY A 261 19.47 -30.37 8.62
C GLY A 261 18.40 -29.57 7.87
N MET A 262 17.36 -29.10 8.57
CA MET A 262 16.19 -28.43 8.00
C MET A 262 15.61 -27.39 8.98
N PRO A 263 15.68 -26.07 8.72
CA PRO A 263 16.54 -25.45 7.70
C PRO A 263 18.04 -25.69 7.98
N GLN A 264 18.87 -25.54 6.95
CA GLN A 264 20.33 -25.73 7.09
C GLN A 264 20.96 -24.56 7.89
N MET A 265 21.15 -24.78 9.19
CA MET A 265 21.68 -23.77 10.10
C MET A 265 22.40 -24.38 11.30
N THR A 266 23.16 -23.56 12.00
CA THR A 266 23.69 -23.85 13.33
C THR A 266 22.99 -22.97 14.35
N LEU A 267 22.46 -23.57 15.41
CA LEU A 267 21.73 -22.89 16.49
C LEU A 267 22.56 -22.92 17.78
N THR A 268 22.84 -21.74 18.36
CA THR A 268 23.45 -21.60 19.69
C THR A 268 22.48 -20.94 20.66
N ASP A 269 22.75 -21.08 21.96
CA ASP A 269 21.90 -20.55 23.03
C ASP A 269 20.43 -21.03 22.89
N ALA A 270 20.23 -22.24 22.37
CA ALA A 270 18.92 -22.73 21.98
C ALA A 270 18.06 -23.10 23.20
N THR A 271 16.80 -22.65 23.18
CA THR A 271 15.73 -23.15 24.04
C THR A 271 14.65 -23.78 23.17
N PHE A 272 14.32 -25.04 23.40
CA PHE A 272 13.15 -25.68 22.80
C PHE A 272 12.00 -25.61 23.78
N PHE A 273 10.77 -25.59 23.28
CA PHE A 273 9.60 -25.51 24.13
C PHE A 273 8.42 -26.33 23.60
N LEU A 274 7.54 -26.72 24.53
CA LEU A 274 6.26 -27.34 24.27
C LEU A 274 5.23 -26.74 25.23
N ASN A 275 4.09 -26.28 24.72
CA ASN A 275 3.00 -25.76 25.55
C ASN A 275 1.81 -26.74 25.67
N ASN A 276 0.83 -26.41 26.52
CA ASN A 276 -0.39 -27.20 26.72
C ASN A 276 -1.26 -27.38 25.45
N ALA A 277 -1.15 -26.47 24.48
CA ALA A 277 -1.82 -26.58 23.19
C ALA A 277 -1.10 -27.52 22.22
N LEU A 278 -0.03 -28.20 22.67
CA LEU A 278 0.88 -28.99 21.85
C LEU A 278 1.56 -28.16 20.76
N VAL A 279 1.81 -26.87 21.00
CA VAL A 279 2.70 -26.09 20.13
C VAL A 279 4.13 -26.38 20.56
N PHE A 280 4.89 -26.95 19.63
CA PHE A 280 6.30 -27.25 19.79
C PHE A 280 7.13 -26.24 19.00
N GLY A 281 8.28 -25.84 19.55
CA GLY A 281 9.13 -24.87 18.89
C GLY A 281 10.52 -24.76 19.48
N TYR A 282 11.30 -23.87 18.91
CA TYR A 282 12.61 -23.50 19.41
C TYR A 282 12.87 -22.01 19.20
N LYS A 283 13.74 -21.45 20.03
CA LYS A 283 14.28 -20.09 19.91
C LYS A 283 15.77 -20.10 20.17
N GLY A 284 16.53 -19.28 19.45
CA GLY A 284 17.99 -19.30 19.55
C GLY A 284 18.69 -18.32 18.62
N ASN A 285 20.01 -18.31 18.73
CA ASN A 285 20.92 -17.60 17.82
C ASN A 285 21.24 -18.52 16.64
N ALA A 286 20.74 -18.21 15.45
CA ALA A 286 20.94 -19.00 14.25
C ALA A 286 22.02 -18.37 13.34
N ALA A 287 22.90 -19.23 12.85
CA ALA A 287 23.81 -18.96 11.74
C ALA A 287 23.37 -19.84 10.56
N TYR A 288 22.81 -19.23 9.53
CA TYR A 288 22.31 -19.95 8.34
C TYR A 288 23.46 -20.22 7.37
N LYS A 289 23.38 -21.35 6.65
CA LYS A 289 24.38 -21.69 5.63
C LYS A 289 24.45 -20.58 4.57
N GLY A 290 25.64 -20.00 4.37
CA GLY A 290 25.88 -18.87 3.46
C GLY A 290 25.82 -17.49 4.13
N ALA A 291 25.24 -17.38 5.33
CA ALA A 291 25.22 -16.17 6.16
C ALA A 291 25.72 -16.48 7.59
N THR A 292 26.84 -17.22 7.68
CA THR A 292 27.30 -17.85 8.93
C THR A 292 27.93 -16.87 9.92
N ASP A 293 28.39 -15.72 9.45
CA ASP A 293 28.93 -14.62 10.26
C ASP A 293 27.82 -13.69 10.80
N LYS A 294 26.57 -13.92 10.39
CA LYS A 294 25.41 -13.14 10.84
C LYS A 294 24.70 -13.86 11.98
N LYS A 295 24.62 -13.21 13.13
CA LYS A 295 23.84 -13.69 14.28
C LYS A 295 22.36 -13.33 14.08
N VAL A 296 21.58 -14.26 13.55
CA VAL A 296 20.13 -14.08 13.32
C VAL A 296 19.34 -14.73 14.45
N LEU A 297 18.65 -13.94 15.26
CA LEU A 297 17.75 -14.52 16.26
C LEU A 297 16.57 -15.14 15.54
N THR A 298 16.30 -16.41 15.81
CA THR A 298 15.25 -17.17 15.16
C THR A 298 14.33 -17.78 16.21
N GLN A 299 13.04 -17.73 15.95
CA GLN A 299 12.05 -18.54 16.64
C GLN A 299 11.21 -19.30 15.61
N PHE A 300 11.05 -20.59 15.84
CA PHE A 300 10.19 -21.49 15.09
C PHE A 300 9.12 -22.06 16.02
N GLN A 301 7.91 -22.23 15.52
CA GLN A 301 6.86 -22.98 16.21
C GLN A 301 5.87 -23.61 15.23
N THR A 302 5.28 -24.72 15.66
CA THR A 302 4.31 -25.51 14.91
C THR A 302 3.47 -26.38 15.87
N PRO A 303 2.18 -26.64 15.58
CA PRO A 303 1.43 -27.66 16.29
C PRO A 303 2.09 -29.04 16.16
N LEU A 304 1.99 -29.81 17.23
CA LEU A 304 2.49 -31.16 17.32
C LEU A 304 1.30 -32.12 17.47
N THR A 305 1.27 -33.14 16.62
CA THR A 305 0.30 -34.23 16.76
C THR A 305 0.59 -35.04 18.03
N PRO A 306 -0.39 -35.77 18.58
CA PRO A 306 -0.16 -36.66 19.73
C PRO A 306 0.89 -37.75 19.51
N ALA A 307 1.25 -38.04 18.25
CA ALA A 307 2.28 -38.99 17.87
C ALA A 307 3.68 -38.36 17.71
N GLY A 308 3.81 -37.03 17.87
CA GLY A 308 5.09 -36.32 17.72
C GLY A 308 5.40 -35.86 16.31
N GLY A 309 4.46 -36.01 15.37
CA GLY A 309 4.57 -35.41 14.04
C GLY A 309 4.30 -33.91 14.10
N MET A 310 5.22 -33.09 13.60
CA MET A 310 5.03 -31.64 13.44
C MET A 310 4.08 -31.33 12.27
N ASP A 311 3.13 -30.43 12.48
CA ASP A 311 2.20 -29.95 11.47
C ASP A 311 2.80 -28.76 10.70
N LEU A 312 3.56 -29.06 9.65
CA LEU A 312 4.17 -28.04 8.80
C LEU A 312 3.18 -27.34 7.86
N LEU A 313 1.86 -27.55 7.99
CA LEU A 313 0.87 -26.68 7.34
C LEU A 313 0.65 -25.39 8.14
N ASP A 314 0.81 -25.48 9.46
CA ASP A 314 0.63 -24.37 10.39
C ASP A 314 1.95 -24.14 11.16
N PHE A 315 2.91 -23.48 10.51
CA PHE A 315 4.15 -23.08 11.17
C PHE A 315 4.35 -21.58 11.10
N SER A 316 5.17 -21.08 12.02
CA SER A 316 5.68 -19.72 11.99
C SER A 316 7.17 -19.73 12.26
N PHE A 317 7.92 -19.03 11.40
CA PHE A 317 9.25 -18.56 11.73
C PHE A 317 9.23 -17.04 11.84
N ARG A 318 9.83 -16.51 12.90
CA ARG A 318 10.17 -15.09 13.00
C ARG A 318 11.66 -14.92 13.24
N MET A 319 12.28 -13.95 12.58
CA MET A 319 13.70 -13.71 12.69
C MET A 319 14.02 -12.23 12.86
N SER A 320 15.02 -11.95 13.70
CA SER A 320 15.59 -10.62 13.91
C SER A 320 17.00 -10.59 13.33
N THR A 321 17.21 -9.73 12.35
CA THR A 321 18.51 -9.58 11.68
C THR A 321 19.38 -8.54 12.38
N PRO A 322 20.72 -8.66 12.32
CA PRO A 322 21.64 -7.63 12.80
C PRO A 322 21.60 -6.39 11.89
N ALA A 323 22.21 -5.30 12.33
CA ALA A 323 22.21 -4.02 11.61
C ALA A 323 22.98 -4.05 10.27
N ASN A 324 23.94 -4.95 10.12
CA ASN A 324 24.78 -5.13 8.92
C ASN A 324 24.29 -6.26 8.00
N PHE A 325 23.00 -6.60 8.09
CA PHE A 325 22.38 -7.63 7.26
C PHE A 325 22.08 -7.09 5.86
N THR A 326 22.36 -7.88 4.84
CA THR A 326 22.16 -7.53 3.43
C THR A 326 21.05 -8.35 2.80
N MET A 327 20.62 -7.98 1.59
CA MET A 327 19.69 -8.81 0.83
C MET A 327 20.37 -10.10 0.30
N GLU A 328 21.70 -10.10 0.16
CA GLU A 328 22.46 -11.32 -0.13
C GLU A 328 22.39 -12.29 1.05
N ASP A 329 22.56 -11.79 2.29
CA ASP A 329 22.37 -12.61 3.50
C ASP A 329 20.94 -13.15 3.56
N ALA A 330 19.94 -12.33 3.24
CA ALA A 330 18.54 -12.75 3.17
C ALA A 330 18.33 -13.86 2.13
N ALA A 331 18.96 -13.76 0.96
CA ALA A 331 18.91 -14.80 -0.08
C ALA A 331 19.56 -16.10 0.39
N HIS A 332 20.68 -16.05 1.12
CA HIS A 332 21.27 -17.24 1.74
C HIS A 332 20.34 -17.86 2.78
N VAL A 333 19.65 -17.06 3.59
CA VAL A 333 18.60 -17.56 4.49
C VAL A 333 17.48 -18.23 3.69
N MET A 334 16.98 -17.60 2.62
CA MET A 334 15.95 -18.19 1.76
C MET A 334 16.38 -19.54 1.19
N ILE A 335 17.64 -19.66 0.75
CA ILE A 335 18.20 -20.89 0.21
C ILE A 335 18.37 -21.94 1.31
N ALA A 336 18.77 -21.56 2.53
CA ALA A 336 18.81 -22.48 3.67
C ALA A 336 17.41 -23.00 4.06
N MET A 337 16.34 -22.26 3.72
CA MET A 337 14.94 -22.68 3.86
C MET A 337 14.47 -23.64 2.76
N ALA A 338 15.28 -23.88 1.72
CA ALA A 338 15.07 -24.91 0.70
C ALA A 338 15.35 -26.31 1.30
N SER A 339 14.46 -26.72 2.19
CA SER A 339 14.48 -28.00 2.89
C SER A 339 13.39 -28.89 2.32
N PRO A 340 13.67 -29.75 1.32
CA PRO A 340 12.68 -30.61 0.69
C PRO A 340 12.07 -31.59 1.71
N ASP A 341 10.95 -31.20 2.32
CA ASP A 341 10.19 -32.02 3.25
C ASP A 341 9.02 -32.68 2.50
N PRO A 342 8.83 -34.01 2.58
CA PRO A 342 7.71 -34.69 1.92
C PRO A 342 6.34 -34.10 2.26
N ARG A 343 6.17 -33.53 3.47
CA ARG A 343 4.93 -32.87 3.91
C ARG A 343 4.64 -31.56 3.17
N LEU A 344 5.70 -30.88 2.72
CA LEU A 344 5.62 -29.62 1.97
C LEU A 344 5.70 -29.82 0.45
N LYS A 345 5.85 -31.05 -0.04
CA LYS A 345 6.00 -31.39 -1.47
C LYS A 345 4.93 -30.75 -2.36
N LYS A 346 3.66 -30.74 -1.92
CA LYS A 346 2.54 -30.13 -2.67
C LYS A 346 2.60 -28.60 -2.78
N TYR A 347 3.50 -27.96 -2.03
CA TYR A 347 3.74 -26.51 -2.01
C TYR A 347 5.13 -26.14 -2.52
N GLY A 348 5.78 -27.00 -3.31
CA GLY A 348 7.12 -26.73 -3.84
C GLY A 348 8.26 -27.20 -2.94
N GLY A 349 7.97 -28.04 -1.94
CA GLY A 349 8.96 -28.84 -1.21
C GLY A 349 9.65 -28.16 -0.02
N GLY A 350 9.78 -26.83 0.02
CA GLY A 350 10.47 -26.11 1.09
C GLY A 350 9.58 -25.27 2.01
N PHE A 351 10.18 -24.63 3.02
CA PHE A 351 9.52 -23.63 3.88
C PHE A 351 9.20 -22.32 3.13
N ILE A 352 9.77 -22.16 1.93
CA ILE A 352 9.43 -21.11 0.97
C ILE A 352 8.95 -21.81 -0.30
N ARG A 353 7.76 -21.44 -0.78
CA ARG A 353 7.14 -22.05 -1.94
C ARG A 353 8.03 -21.91 -3.17
N ASN A 354 8.25 -23.02 -3.87
CA ASN A 354 9.05 -23.11 -5.10
C ASN A 354 10.48 -22.57 -5.01
N ILE A 355 11.07 -22.44 -3.81
CA ILE A 355 12.45 -21.94 -3.66
C ILE A 355 13.48 -22.68 -4.54
N GLU A 356 13.29 -23.97 -4.76
CA GLU A 356 14.12 -24.78 -5.65
C GLU A 356 14.17 -24.27 -7.09
N THR A 357 13.10 -23.61 -7.58
CA THR A 357 13.04 -23.09 -8.96
C THR A 357 13.73 -21.75 -9.13
N PHE A 358 14.01 -21.03 -8.03
CA PHE A 358 14.63 -19.69 -8.09
C PHE A 358 15.85 -19.52 -7.18
N LYS A 359 16.35 -20.58 -6.54
CA LYS A 359 17.62 -20.56 -5.78
C LYS A 359 18.84 -20.21 -6.65
N ASP A 360 18.91 -20.75 -7.87
CA ASP A 360 20.03 -20.47 -8.78
C ASP A 360 19.96 -19.02 -9.31
N PRO A 361 18.77 -18.50 -9.71
CA PRO A 361 18.57 -17.06 -9.89
C PRO A 361 18.99 -16.19 -8.70
N LEU A 362 18.70 -16.60 -7.46
CA LEU A 362 19.15 -15.86 -6.26
C LEU A 362 20.68 -15.83 -6.15
N PHE A 363 21.35 -16.97 -6.36
CA PHE A 363 22.82 -17.04 -6.37
C PHE A 363 23.43 -16.19 -7.49
N ALA A 364 22.83 -16.20 -8.68
CA ALA A 364 23.28 -15.39 -9.80
C ALA A 364 23.16 -13.87 -9.53
N MET A 365 22.27 -13.48 -8.61
CA MET A 365 22.04 -12.09 -8.21
C MET A 365 22.80 -11.70 -6.93
N SER A 366 23.74 -12.53 -6.43
CA SER A 366 24.48 -12.26 -5.18
C SER A 366 25.13 -10.87 -5.15
N ALA A 367 25.87 -10.49 -6.20
CA ALA A 367 26.51 -9.17 -6.29
C ALA A 367 25.50 -8.01 -6.23
N PRO A 368 24.42 -7.98 -7.06
CA PRO A 368 23.32 -7.02 -6.89
C PRO A 368 22.72 -6.98 -5.47
N LEU A 369 22.42 -8.15 -4.90
CA LEU A 369 21.81 -8.26 -3.57
C LEU A 369 22.76 -7.80 -2.44
N SER A 370 24.07 -7.92 -2.64
CA SER A 370 25.10 -7.46 -1.68
C SER A 370 25.14 -5.95 -1.54
N ALA A 371 24.72 -5.21 -2.58
CA ALA A 371 24.65 -3.75 -2.58
C ALA A 371 23.38 -3.21 -1.90
N ILE A 372 22.53 -4.09 -1.37
CA ILE A 372 21.30 -3.77 -0.65
C ILE A 372 21.48 -4.13 0.83
N GLN A 373 21.50 -3.13 1.70
CA GLN A 373 21.50 -3.33 3.14
C GLN A 373 20.06 -3.40 3.65
N LEU A 374 19.66 -4.55 4.17
CA LEU A 374 18.36 -4.77 4.82
C LEU A 374 18.50 -4.55 6.33
N ARG A 375 18.13 -3.37 6.79
CA ARG A 375 18.31 -2.94 8.17
C ARG A 375 17.06 -3.24 8.97
N ASN A 376 17.23 -4.01 10.04
CA ASN A 376 16.24 -4.07 11.10
C ASN A 376 16.17 -2.70 11.81
N PRO A 377 15.02 -2.00 11.81
CA PRO A 377 14.90 -0.68 12.46
C PRO A 377 15.06 -0.78 13.99
N THR A 378 14.75 -1.94 14.55
CA THR A 378 14.89 -2.24 15.98
C THR A 378 15.61 -3.59 16.14
N PRO A 379 16.93 -3.65 15.91
CA PRO A 379 17.70 -4.88 16.12
C PRO A 379 17.50 -5.38 17.54
N ALA A 380 17.28 -6.68 17.67
CA ALA A 380 17.17 -7.29 18.98
C ALA A 380 18.46 -7.11 19.80
N PRO A 381 18.34 -6.92 21.14
CA PRO A 381 19.49 -6.98 22.03
C PRO A 381 20.16 -8.35 21.95
N GLU A 382 21.42 -8.42 22.39
CA GLU A 382 22.13 -9.69 22.43
C GLU A 382 21.36 -10.68 23.32
N TYR A 383 20.94 -11.80 22.73
CA TYR A 383 20.40 -12.93 23.48
C TYR A 383 21.54 -13.83 23.97
N ARG A 384 21.51 -14.16 25.26
CA ARG A 384 22.33 -15.21 25.86
C ARG A 384 21.46 -16.09 26.72
N PHE A 385 21.56 -17.39 26.46
CA PHE A 385 20.82 -18.34 27.25
C PHE A 385 21.28 -18.30 28.73
N GLY A 386 20.30 -18.30 29.65
CA GLY A 386 20.54 -18.30 31.10
C GLY A 386 21.00 -16.96 31.69
N ASP A 387 21.14 -15.92 30.88
CA ASP A 387 21.49 -14.57 31.31
C ASP A 387 20.22 -13.71 31.34
N SER A 388 19.71 -13.42 32.54
CA SER A 388 18.49 -12.62 32.72
C SER A 388 18.64 -11.17 32.26
N SER A 389 19.87 -10.68 32.10
CA SER A 389 20.15 -9.36 31.51
C SER A 389 20.08 -9.36 29.99
N LYS A 390 20.05 -10.55 29.37
CA LYS A 390 20.07 -10.79 27.92
C LYS A 390 18.99 -11.80 27.50
N PRO A 391 17.71 -11.54 27.84
CA PRO A 391 16.61 -12.45 27.53
C PRO A 391 16.34 -12.51 26.03
N PHE A 392 15.62 -13.56 25.62
CA PHE A 392 15.09 -13.60 24.25
C PHE A 392 14.00 -12.51 24.12
N PRO A 393 13.99 -11.71 23.04
CA PRO A 393 12.99 -10.66 22.87
C PRO A 393 11.61 -11.25 22.56
N ASP A 394 10.60 -10.84 23.32
CA ASP A 394 9.22 -11.31 23.09
C ASP A 394 8.41 -10.39 22.16
N ASP A 395 8.74 -9.09 22.14
CA ASP A 395 8.07 -8.05 21.34
C ASP A 395 8.33 -8.20 19.84
N ASN A 396 7.26 -8.16 19.05
CA ASN A 396 7.30 -8.31 17.60
C ASN A 396 8.12 -7.23 16.87
N LYS A 397 8.31 -6.04 17.46
CA LYS A 397 9.10 -4.96 16.82
C LYS A 397 10.52 -5.40 16.49
N TYR A 398 11.09 -6.33 17.27
CA TYR A 398 12.46 -6.79 17.05
C TYR A 398 12.61 -7.67 15.82
N PHE A 399 11.52 -8.23 15.27
CA PHE A 399 11.55 -9.22 14.20
C PHE A 399 11.16 -8.57 12.87
N ASN A 400 12.06 -8.67 11.91
CA ASN A 400 11.94 -8.00 10.62
C ASN A 400 11.86 -8.98 9.44
N LEU A 401 12.04 -10.27 9.69
CA LEU A 401 11.78 -11.35 8.74
C LEU A 401 10.76 -12.33 9.33
N ALA A 402 9.86 -12.84 8.49
CA ALA A 402 8.92 -13.88 8.87
C ALA A 402 8.78 -14.92 7.74
N VAL A 403 8.68 -16.20 8.09
CA VAL A 403 8.29 -17.26 7.14
C VAL A 403 6.94 -17.79 7.56
N LEU A 404 5.97 -17.68 6.66
CA LEU A 404 4.59 -18.06 6.89
C LEU A 404 4.32 -19.44 6.29
N GLY A 405 3.58 -20.27 7.00
CA GLY A 405 3.19 -21.60 6.55
C GLY A 405 2.17 -21.61 5.39
N PRO A 406 1.89 -22.80 4.83
CA PRO A 406 0.95 -22.97 3.72
C PRO A 406 -0.49 -22.48 3.95
N LEU A 407 -0.94 -22.35 5.20
CA LEU A 407 -2.27 -21.83 5.52
C LEU A 407 -2.36 -20.30 5.45
N ALA A 408 -1.23 -19.59 5.37
CA ALA A 408 -1.21 -18.15 5.16
C ALA A 408 -1.50 -17.80 3.69
N GLU A 409 -2.11 -16.64 3.46
CA GLU A 409 -2.38 -16.14 2.12
C GLU A 409 -1.10 -16.06 1.26
N GLY A 410 -1.10 -16.73 0.11
CA GLY A 410 0.06 -16.86 -0.79
C GLY A 410 1.19 -17.78 -0.29
N GLY A 411 1.04 -18.38 0.90
CA GLY A 411 2.06 -19.18 1.54
C GLY A 411 2.32 -20.55 0.87
N PRO A 412 3.39 -21.27 1.30
CA PRO A 412 4.40 -20.81 2.25
C PRO A 412 5.32 -19.75 1.62
N LEU A 413 5.63 -18.67 2.35
CA LEU A 413 6.41 -17.56 1.81
C LEU A 413 7.22 -16.85 2.89
N MET A 414 8.33 -16.23 2.52
CA MET A 414 9.10 -15.36 3.39
C MET A 414 8.73 -13.90 3.15
N LYS A 415 8.47 -13.13 4.20
CA LYS A 415 8.33 -11.68 4.17
C LYS A 415 9.55 -11.05 4.83
N ALA A 416 10.07 -10.01 4.21
CA ALA A 416 11.09 -9.15 4.75
C ALA A 416 10.58 -7.72 4.84
N ALA A 417 10.87 -7.11 5.96
CA ALA A 417 10.47 -5.77 6.36
C ALA A 417 11.68 -5.05 6.94
N GLY A 418 11.78 -3.73 6.75
CA GLY A 418 12.80 -2.95 7.44
C GLY A 418 13.25 -1.72 6.66
N ASP A 419 14.21 -1.00 7.24
CA ASP A 419 14.87 0.09 6.53
C ASP A 419 15.82 -0.48 5.48
N VAL A 420 15.99 0.20 4.35
CA VAL A 420 16.84 -0.26 3.27
C VAL A 420 17.76 0.84 2.77
N ASN A 421 19.04 0.48 2.56
CA ASN A 421 19.96 1.28 1.78
C ASN A 421 20.31 0.52 0.50
N ILE A 422 20.30 1.20 -0.64
CA ILE A 422 20.60 0.61 -1.95
C ILE A 422 21.69 1.46 -2.59
N LEU A 423 22.82 0.84 -2.96
CA LEU A 423 23.98 1.55 -3.54
C LEU A 423 24.38 2.78 -2.69
N GLY A 424 24.47 2.60 -1.37
CA GLY A 424 24.77 3.67 -0.41
C GLY A 424 23.63 4.66 -0.13
N GLN A 425 22.54 4.64 -0.91
CA GLN A 425 21.43 5.58 -0.77
C GLN A 425 20.36 5.07 0.18
N LYS A 426 19.91 5.90 1.12
CA LYS A 426 18.81 5.55 2.03
C LYS A 426 17.48 5.60 1.29
N MET A 427 16.84 4.44 1.11
CA MET A 427 15.60 4.28 0.35
C MET A 427 14.34 4.24 1.23
N GLY A 428 14.48 4.26 2.55
CA GLY A 428 13.34 4.21 3.48
C GLY A 428 12.99 2.77 3.82
N TRP A 429 11.70 2.44 3.83
CA TRP A 429 11.22 1.13 4.27
C TRP A 429 11.02 0.18 3.06
N LEU A 430 11.41 -1.09 3.19
CA LEU A 430 11.28 -2.16 2.18
C LEU A 430 10.31 -3.27 2.58
N ALA A 431 9.35 -3.59 1.70
CA ALA A 431 8.57 -4.84 1.75
C ALA A 431 9.09 -5.72 0.64
N ALA A 432 9.69 -6.84 1.02
CA ALA A 432 9.97 -7.91 0.07
C ALA A 432 9.21 -9.16 0.46
N SER A 433 8.81 -9.93 -0.54
CA SER A 433 8.29 -11.27 -0.36
C SER A 433 9.00 -12.25 -1.29
N ALA A 434 9.24 -13.46 -0.78
CA ALA A 434 9.77 -14.57 -1.56
C ALA A 434 8.81 -15.76 -1.44
N GLY A 435 8.33 -16.27 -2.57
CA GLY A 435 7.37 -17.37 -2.63
C GLY A 435 7.13 -17.84 -4.06
N LEU A 436 5.85 -18.03 -4.43
CA LEU A 436 5.46 -18.57 -5.74
C LEU A 436 6.12 -17.87 -6.94
N ASP A 437 6.19 -16.54 -6.91
CA ASP A 437 6.68 -15.70 -8.02
C ASP A 437 8.17 -15.32 -7.90
N GLY A 438 8.92 -16.03 -7.04
CA GLY A 438 10.29 -15.70 -6.67
C GLY A 438 10.38 -14.56 -5.64
N LEU A 439 11.51 -13.86 -5.60
CA LEU A 439 11.75 -12.69 -4.75
C LEU A 439 11.27 -11.42 -5.46
N ARG A 440 10.35 -10.70 -4.81
CA ARG A 440 9.76 -9.45 -5.30
C ARG A 440 9.89 -8.33 -4.27
N SER A 441 10.18 -7.13 -4.74
CA SER A 441 10.06 -5.89 -3.97
C SER A 441 9.90 -4.67 -4.86
N GLU A 442 9.26 -3.64 -4.31
CA GLU A 442 9.21 -2.31 -4.91
C GLU A 442 9.38 -1.25 -3.81
N ILE A 443 10.28 -0.28 -4.04
CA ILE A 443 10.55 0.81 -3.09
C ILE A 443 10.63 2.13 -3.86
N GLY A 444 9.84 3.13 -3.50
CA GLY A 444 9.91 4.48 -4.06
C GLY A 444 10.42 5.50 -3.05
N ARG A 445 11.41 6.33 -3.42
CA ARG A 445 11.84 7.47 -2.59
C ARG A 445 12.42 8.62 -3.41
N ALA A 446 12.25 9.84 -2.90
CA ALA A 446 12.97 11.00 -3.39
C ALA A 446 14.46 10.91 -3.01
N LEU A 447 15.33 10.96 -4.01
CA LEU A 447 16.78 11.03 -3.85
C LEU A 447 17.31 12.34 -4.42
N THR A 448 18.43 12.80 -3.89
CA THR A 448 19.19 13.93 -4.42
C THR A 448 20.54 13.41 -4.88
N LEU A 449 20.76 13.37 -6.19
CA LEU A 449 21.99 12.85 -6.80
C LEU A 449 22.66 13.93 -7.64
N LYS A 450 23.99 13.92 -7.72
CA LYS A 450 24.74 14.84 -8.59
C LYS A 450 24.76 14.35 -10.04
N LEU A 451 23.83 14.83 -10.88
CA LEU A 451 23.72 14.39 -12.28
C LEU A 451 24.61 15.22 -13.22
N GLY A 452 25.87 14.80 -13.39
CA GLY A 452 26.82 15.43 -14.31
C GLY A 452 26.91 16.95 -14.12
N PRO A 453 26.71 17.77 -15.17
CA PRO A 453 26.85 19.24 -15.10
C PRO A 453 25.70 19.94 -14.38
N LEU A 454 24.57 19.27 -14.15
CA LEU A 454 23.41 19.86 -13.47
C LEU A 454 23.61 20.05 -11.97
N GLY A 455 24.70 19.51 -11.42
CA GLY A 455 24.89 19.47 -9.99
C GLY A 455 23.85 18.58 -9.32
N LYS A 456 23.48 18.92 -8.08
CA LYS A 456 22.55 18.12 -7.28
C LYS A 456 21.12 18.30 -7.75
N VAL A 457 20.51 17.23 -8.24
CA VAL A 457 19.12 17.19 -8.71
C VAL A 457 18.33 16.24 -7.82
N SER A 458 17.17 16.69 -7.37
CA SER A 458 16.24 15.86 -6.61
C SER A 458 15.19 15.25 -7.52
N PHE A 459 15.00 13.93 -7.46
CA PHE A 459 13.97 13.22 -8.19
C PHE A 459 13.53 11.95 -7.48
N ASN A 460 12.32 11.48 -7.78
CA ASN A 460 11.83 10.21 -7.26
C ASN A 460 12.49 9.06 -8.02
N MET A 461 12.98 8.09 -7.27
CA MET A 461 13.55 6.87 -7.79
C MET A 461 12.81 5.68 -7.21
N THR A 462 12.38 4.79 -8.09
CA THR A 462 11.70 3.53 -7.77
C THR A 462 12.66 2.38 -8.02
N GLN A 463 12.93 1.59 -6.99
CA GLN A 463 13.66 0.35 -7.09
C GLN A 463 12.69 -0.81 -7.27
N THR A 464 12.97 -1.68 -8.24
CA THR A 464 12.24 -2.93 -8.45
C THR A 464 13.19 -4.12 -8.36
N THR A 465 12.78 -5.14 -7.60
CA THR A 465 13.43 -6.46 -7.57
C THR A 465 12.47 -7.49 -8.15
N ALA A 466 12.91 -8.20 -9.17
CA ALA A 466 12.18 -9.31 -9.75
C ALA A 466 13.14 -10.47 -10.04
N ILE A 467 13.27 -11.39 -9.07
CA ILE A 467 14.15 -12.56 -9.19
C ILE A 467 13.30 -13.82 -9.15
N SER A 468 13.18 -14.48 -10.29
CA SER A 468 12.47 -15.74 -10.49
C SER A 468 13.22 -16.58 -11.53
N ILE A 469 12.62 -17.71 -11.94
CA ILE A 469 13.16 -18.48 -13.07
C ILE A 469 13.13 -17.70 -14.41
N LEU A 470 12.20 -16.76 -14.56
CA LEU A 470 11.98 -15.99 -15.80
C LEU A 470 12.62 -14.60 -15.78
N MET A 471 12.79 -14.01 -14.60
CA MET A 471 13.23 -12.62 -14.43
C MET A 471 14.44 -12.58 -13.50
N ARG A 472 15.47 -11.81 -13.87
CA ARG A 472 16.66 -11.55 -13.04
C ARG A 472 17.00 -10.08 -13.14
N GLU A 473 15.98 -9.26 -12.93
CA GLU A 473 16.09 -7.82 -13.09
C GLU A 473 16.07 -7.15 -11.73
N MET A 474 17.03 -6.26 -11.54
CA MET A 474 17.08 -5.38 -10.40
C MET A 474 17.57 -4.03 -10.91
N GLY A 475 16.79 -2.99 -10.65
CA GLY A 475 17.14 -1.67 -11.13
C GLY A 475 16.44 -0.58 -10.35
N LEU A 476 16.94 0.63 -10.54
CA LEU A 476 16.34 1.85 -10.05
C LEU A 476 15.98 2.72 -11.24
N GLU A 477 14.75 3.19 -11.29
CA GLU A 477 14.25 4.07 -12.34
C GLU A 477 13.76 5.37 -11.72
N GLY A 478 14.15 6.49 -12.30
CA GLY A 478 13.69 7.81 -11.90
C GLY A 478 13.45 8.70 -13.09
N ASN A 479 12.84 9.86 -12.84
CA ASN A 479 12.64 10.88 -13.86
C ASN A 479 12.93 12.25 -13.26
N PHE A 480 13.78 13.03 -13.94
CA PHE A 480 13.97 14.43 -13.61
C PHE A 480 13.66 15.27 -14.87
N ALA A 481 12.74 16.22 -14.74
CA ALA A 481 12.37 17.14 -15.83
C ALA A 481 12.10 16.46 -17.19
N GLY A 482 11.46 15.28 -17.18
CA GLY A 482 11.16 14.50 -18.40
C GLY A 482 12.29 13.58 -18.87
N GLN A 483 13.49 13.70 -18.31
CA GLN A 483 14.63 12.82 -18.61
C GLN A 483 14.63 11.61 -17.66
N LYS A 484 14.55 10.40 -18.24
CA LYS A 484 14.59 9.15 -17.47
C LYS A 484 16.03 8.86 -17.02
N VAL A 485 16.16 8.43 -15.77
CA VAL A 485 17.39 7.93 -15.16
C VAL A 485 17.18 6.45 -14.87
N LYS A 486 17.92 5.58 -15.55
CA LYS A 486 17.85 4.13 -15.33
C LYS A 486 19.18 3.63 -14.80
N VAL A 487 19.12 2.88 -13.71
CA VAL A 487 20.26 2.23 -13.07
C VAL A 487 19.95 0.73 -13.03
N THR A 488 20.68 -0.09 -13.77
CA THR A 488 20.45 -1.54 -13.87
C THR A 488 21.60 -2.29 -13.22
N MET A 489 21.28 -3.25 -12.33
CA MET A 489 22.25 -4.14 -11.69
C MET A 489 22.09 -5.54 -12.29
N HIS A 490 23.11 -5.98 -13.04
CA HIS A 490 23.06 -7.24 -13.77
C HIS A 490 23.60 -8.42 -12.94
N GLY A 491 22.81 -9.49 -12.85
CA GLY A 491 23.24 -10.78 -12.30
C GLY A 491 24.09 -11.60 -13.28
N GLY A 492 24.83 -12.58 -12.75
CA GLY A 492 25.89 -13.27 -13.50
C GLY A 492 25.47 -14.22 -14.62
N VAL A 493 24.26 -14.79 -14.57
CA VAL A 493 23.91 -15.90 -15.46
C VAL A 493 22.70 -15.52 -16.34
N PRO A 494 22.70 -15.82 -17.66
CA PRO A 494 21.57 -15.55 -18.53
C PRO A 494 20.34 -16.39 -18.17
N VAL A 495 19.16 -15.87 -18.52
CA VAL A 495 17.91 -16.64 -18.66
C VAL A 495 17.97 -17.30 -20.04
N GLU A 496 17.89 -18.64 -20.13
CA GLU A 496 17.76 -19.31 -21.43
C GLU A 496 16.45 -18.84 -22.10
N GLY A 497 16.53 -18.26 -23.30
CA GLY A 497 15.36 -17.96 -24.13
C GLY A 497 15.04 -16.49 -24.43
N MET A 498 15.82 -15.50 -23.94
CA MET A 498 15.70 -14.10 -24.40
C MET A 498 16.64 -13.84 -25.59
N SER A 499 16.10 -13.17 -26.62
CA SER A 499 16.65 -13.04 -27.98
C SER A 499 18.10 -12.56 -28.05
N SER A 500 18.86 -13.23 -28.90
CA SER A 500 20.20 -12.87 -29.37
C SER A 500 20.22 -11.49 -30.02
N GLY A 501 20.91 -10.52 -29.41
CA GLY A 501 21.17 -9.23 -30.08
C GLY A 501 22.02 -8.23 -29.28
N SER A 502 21.96 -8.24 -27.95
CA SER A 502 22.70 -7.29 -27.09
C SER A 502 23.93 -7.96 -26.47
N VAL A 503 25.06 -7.24 -26.49
CA VAL A 503 26.33 -7.66 -25.87
C VAL A 503 26.10 -7.97 -24.40
N LYS A 504 26.31 -9.25 -24.03
CA LYS A 504 26.12 -9.78 -22.68
C LYS A 504 26.90 -8.94 -21.65
N PRO A 505 26.26 -8.26 -20.69
CA PRO A 505 26.98 -7.60 -19.61
C PRO A 505 27.75 -8.63 -18.76
N PRO A 506 29.01 -8.36 -18.37
CA PRO A 506 29.73 -9.18 -17.42
C PRO A 506 28.99 -9.29 -16.09
N GLU A 507 29.17 -10.41 -15.38
CA GLU A 507 28.54 -10.63 -14.07
C GLU A 507 28.85 -9.52 -13.07
N GLY A 508 27.86 -9.12 -12.27
CA GLY A 508 28.03 -8.13 -11.22
C GLY A 508 28.43 -6.77 -11.80
N THR A 509 27.69 -6.30 -12.79
CA THR A 509 27.89 -4.96 -13.38
C THR A 509 26.73 -4.04 -13.04
N LEU A 510 27.08 -2.77 -12.86
CA LEU A 510 26.16 -1.65 -12.75
C LEU A 510 26.18 -0.89 -14.07
N GLU A 511 25.00 -0.64 -14.62
CA GLU A 511 24.80 0.14 -15.84
C GLU A 511 23.90 1.34 -15.54
N ILE A 512 24.35 2.52 -15.91
CA ILE A 512 23.59 3.77 -15.79
C ILE A 512 23.28 4.25 -17.20
N GLU A 513 22.00 4.51 -17.46
CA GLU A 513 21.50 5.07 -18.69
C GLU A 513 20.62 6.28 -18.39
N VAL A 514 21.14 7.45 -18.74
CA VAL A 514 20.42 8.72 -18.77
C VAL A 514 20.45 9.19 -20.22
N ASN A 515 19.44 8.85 -21.00
CA ASN A 515 19.39 9.22 -22.42
C ASN A 515 19.08 10.71 -22.58
N ALA A 516 19.68 11.35 -23.58
CA ALA A 516 19.38 12.74 -23.90
C ALA A 516 17.89 12.94 -24.25
N SER A 517 17.34 14.09 -23.84
CA SER A 517 16.01 14.54 -24.22
C SER A 517 16.11 15.93 -24.86
N CYS A 518 15.07 16.38 -25.57
CA CYS A 518 15.07 17.74 -26.11
C CYS A 518 15.18 18.79 -24.99
N VAL A 519 14.58 18.51 -23.83
CA VAL A 519 14.67 19.39 -22.64
C VAL A 519 16.08 19.42 -22.09
N ASN A 520 16.78 18.29 -22.02
CA ASN A 520 18.13 18.16 -21.47
C ASN A 520 19.00 17.38 -22.47
N PRO A 521 19.63 18.07 -23.44
CA PRO A 521 20.35 17.43 -24.54
C PRO A 521 21.76 16.95 -24.15
N PHE A 522 21.87 16.25 -23.01
CA PHE A 522 23.07 15.53 -22.61
C PHE A 522 22.69 14.11 -22.21
N GLU A 523 23.62 13.17 -22.35
CA GLU A 523 23.48 11.80 -21.90
C GLU A 523 24.55 11.40 -20.89
N ILE A 524 24.23 10.45 -20.01
CA ILE A 524 25.18 9.74 -19.15
C ILE A 524 24.98 8.25 -19.43
N LYS A 525 26.02 7.60 -19.94
CA LYS A 525 26.03 6.16 -20.23
C LYS A 525 27.30 5.57 -19.64
N THR A 526 27.12 4.80 -18.59
CA THR A 526 28.25 4.29 -17.80
C THR A 526 28.02 2.83 -17.47
N LYS A 527 29.07 2.04 -17.60
CA LYS A 527 29.07 0.62 -17.23
C LYS A 527 30.30 0.32 -16.39
N MET A 528 30.09 -0.21 -15.20
CA MET A 528 31.17 -0.50 -14.25
C MET A 528 30.90 -1.77 -13.46
N LYS A 529 31.94 -2.26 -12.77
CA LYS A 529 31.82 -3.39 -11.86
C LYS A 529 31.05 -2.96 -10.61
N LEU A 530 30.07 -3.75 -10.22
CA LEU A 530 29.30 -3.58 -8.98
C LEU A 530 30.07 -4.19 -7.80
N GLN A 531 30.12 -3.45 -6.70
CA GLN A 531 30.66 -3.88 -5.42
C GLN A 531 29.64 -3.60 -4.31
N ALA A 532 29.69 -4.35 -3.21
CA ALA A 532 28.82 -4.10 -2.06
C ALA A 532 28.98 -2.67 -1.48
N SER A 533 30.14 -2.05 -1.66
CA SER A 533 30.46 -0.68 -1.24
C SER A 533 30.16 0.38 -2.30
N THR A 534 29.60 0.01 -3.46
CA THR A 534 29.26 0.97 -4.52
C THR A 534 28.25 1.99 -4.00
N ASP A 535 28.58 3.27 -4.19
CA ASP A 535 27.75 4.40 -3.78
C ASP A 535 27.27 5.16 -5.02
N LEU A 536 25.96 5.24 -5.19
CA LEU A 536 25.35 5.81 -6.38
C LEU A 536 25.69 7.28 -6.58
N ASP A 537 25.78 8.08 -5.51
CA ASP A 537 26.11 9.52 -5.62
C ASP A 537 27.55 9.69 -6.08
N LYS A 538 28.48 8.88 -5.56
CA LYS A 538 29.88 8.87 -6.03
C LYS A 538 30.01 8.42 -7.47
N VAL A 539 29.21 7.44 -7.88
CA VAL A 539 29.19 6.99 -9.27
C VAL A 539 28.74 8.13 -10.18
N PHE A 540 27.59 8.75 -9.92
CA PHE A 540 27.12 9.86 -10.75
C PHE A 540 28.05 11.09 -10.70
N GLU A 541 28.71 11.37 -9.57
CA GLU A 541 29.70 12.45 -9.46
C GLU A 541 30.94 12.22 -10.33
N GLY A 542 31.32 10.97 -10.56
CA GLY A 542 32.44 10.60 -11.44
C GLY A 542 32.14 10.75 -12.94
N GLU A 543 30.86 10.88 -13.32
CA GLU A 543 30.43 10.87 -14.72
C GLU A 543 30.15 12.28 -15.22
N GLY A 544 30.91 12.73 -16.24
CA GLY A 544 30.84 14.09 -16.75
C GLY A 544 29.61 14.39 -17.63
N GLY A 545 28.95 13.37 -18.19
CA GLY A 545 27.92 13.53 -19.22
C GLY A 545 28.47 14.04 -20.56
N VAL A 546 27.74 13.78 -21.64
CA VAL A 546 28.12 14.14 -23.02
C VAL A 546 26.96 14.86 -23.71
N ASN A 547 27.20 16.01 -24.33
CA ASN A 547 26.20 16.70 -25.14
C ASN A 547 25.84 15.89 -26.38
N VAL A 548 24.55 15.76 -26.65
CA VAL A 548 24.01 15.11 -27.85
C VAL A 548 23.47 16.18 -28.79
N ASP A 549 23.64 15.98 -30.10
CA ASP A 549 23.06 16.84 -31.13
C ASP A 549 21.52 16.87 -31.00
N PRO A 550 20.92 18.01 -30.59
CA PRO A 550 19.48 18.12 -30.39
C PRO A 550 18.64 17.75 -31.61
N ALA A 551 19.13 18.00 -32.83
CA ALA A 551 18.39 17.68 -34.06
C ALA A 551 18.29 16.17 -34.33
N LYS A 552 19.12 15.35 -33.68
CA LYS A 552 19.06 13.89 -33.77
C LYS A 552 18.16 13.27 -32.70
N ILE A 553 17.64 14.07 -31.77
CA ILE A 553 16.74 13.60 -30.72
C ILE A 553 15.32 13.50 -31.31
N PRO A 554 14.69 12.31 -31.35
CA PRO A 554 13.35 12.15 -31.88
C PRO A 554 12.36 13.06 -31.17
N GLY A 555 11.54 13.79 -31.94
CA GLY A 555 10.55 14.72 -31.39
C GLY A 555 11.08 16.10 -31.00
N CYS A 556 12.37 16.39 -31.20
CA CYS A 556 12.96 17.70 -30.90
C CYS A 556 12.94 18.63 -32.12
N PHE A 557 12.01 19.58 -32.19
CA PHE A 557 11.85 20.48 -33.33
C PHE A 557 11.34 21.88 -32.90
N GLY A 558 11.40 22.84 -33.83
CA GLY A 558 10.90 24.20 -33.61
C GLY A 558 11.54 24.89 -32.40
N LYS A 559 10.72 25.49 -31.53
CA LYS A 559 11.19 26.25 -30.35
C LYS A 559 11.88 25.37 -29.30
N GLU A 560 11.50 24.09 -29.20
CA GLU A 560 12.13 23.17 -28.25
C GLU A 560 13.56 22.84 -28.70
N LEU A 561 13.76 22.68 -30.01
CA LEU A 561 15.09 22.50 -30.60
C LEU A 561 15.97 23.73 -30.40
N GLU A 562 15.41 24.94 -30.56
CA GLU A 562 16.11 26.20 -30.28
C GLU A 562 16.49 26.32 -28.80
N ALA A 563 15.59 25.97 -27.88
CA ALA A 563 15.87 25.96 -26.44
C ALA A 563 16.97 24.95 -26.07
N ALA A 564 16.97 23.78 -26.71
CA ALA A 564 18.00 22.76 -26.52
C ALA A 564 19.40 23.27 -26.94
N TYR A 565 19.51 23.92 -28.11
CA TYR A 565 20.77 24.53 -28.54
C TYR A 565 21.23 25.65 -27.59
N ASN A 566 20.31 26.47 -27.09
CA ASN A 566 20.63 27.51 -26.11
C ASN A 566 21.20 26.92 -24.80
N LYS A 567 20.64 25.80 -24.32
CA LYS A 567 21.18 25.08 -23.15
C LYS A 567 22.60 24.57 -23.40
N ILE A 568 22.87 23.98 -24.57
CA ILE A 568 24.24 23.54 -24.93
C ILE A 568 25.21 24.72 -25.00
N ALA A 569 24.80 25.82 -25.62
CA ALA A 569 25.64 27.01 -25.76
C ALA A 569 25.93 27.72 -24.42
N GLY A 570 24.99 27.65 -23.47
CA GLY A 570 25.07 28.31 -22.17
C GLY A 570 25.47 27.37 -21.03
N GLU A 571 24.50 26.60 -20.54
CA GLU A 571 24.60 25.77 -19.33
C GLU A 571 25.56 24.58 -19.50
N TYR A 572 25.54 23.91 -20.67
CA TYR A 572 26.30 22.68 -20.92
C TYR A 572 27.53 22.90 -21.80
N LYS A 573 28.01 24.14 -21.90
CA LYS A 573 29.13 24.52 -22.79
C LYS A 573 30.46 23.80 -22.52
N ASN A 574 30.61 23.28 -21.29
CA ASN A 574 31.83 22.60 -20.84
C ASN A 574 31.77 21.07 -21.02
N LEU A 575 30.64 20.52 -21.47
CA LEU A 575 30.53 19.09 -21.75
C LEU A 575 31.19 18.73 -23.08
N SER A 576 31.67 17.49 -23.16
CA SER A 576 32.17 16.90 -24.40
C SER A 576 31.01 16.54 -25.36
N GLY A 577 31.30 16.18 -26.62
CA GLY A 577 30.27 15.79 -27.61
C GLY A 577 29.88 16.94 -28.54
N TYR A 578 28.58 17.24 -28.63
CA TYR A 578 28.09 18.36 -29.44
C TYR A 578 28.50 19.70 -28.81
N THR A 579 29.30 20.48 -29.54
CA THR A 579 29.98 21.66 -28.97
C THR A 579 29.07 22.88 -28.89
N ALA A 580 29.34 23.76 -27.92
CA ALA A 580 28.68 25.08 -27.82
C ALA A 580 28.82 25.91 -29.10
N ASN A 581 29.94 25.82 -29.80
CA ASN A 581 30.17 26.53 -31.07
C ASN A 581 29.24 26.02 -32.18
N ALA A 582 29.05 24.69 -32.27
CA ALA A 582 28.10 24.11 -33.22
C ALA A 582 26.65 24.52 -32.90
N ALA A 583 26.27 24.51 -31.63
CA ALA A 583 24.95 24.97 -31.20
C ALA A 583 24.70 26.45 -31.55
N ASN A 584 25.67 27.32 -31.30
CA ASN A 584 25.59 28.74 -31.67
C ASN A 584 25.47 28.95 -33.19
N ALA A 585 26.10 28.11 -34.01
CA ALA A 585 25.97 28.17 -35.45
C ALA A 585 24.56 27.80 -35.93
N GLU A 586 23.93 26.78 -35.34
CA GLU A 586 22.55 26.40 -35.65
C GLU A 586 21.54 27.45 -35.17
N LEU A 587 21.72 28.02 -33.97
CA LEU A 587 20.90 29.14 -33.47
C LEU A 587 20.93 30.34 -34.43
N LYS A 588 22.10 30.64 -34.98
CA LYS A 588 22.24 31.71 -35.98
C LYS A 588 21.42 31.40 -37.25
N LYS A 589 21.44 30.17 -37.75
CA LYS A 589 20.63 29.79 -38.93
C LYS A 589 19.13 29.94 -38.65
N ILE A 590 18.68 29.54 -37.46
CA ILE A 590 17.28 29.69 -37.03
C ILE A 590 16.89 31.18 -37.02
N SER A 591 17.73 32.02 -36.42
CA SER A 591 17.52 33.48 -36.37
C SER A 591 17.49 34.12 -37.77
N ASP A 592 18.45 33.76 -38.63
CA ASP A 592 18.53 34.28 -40.00
C ASP A 592 17.30 33.85 -40.84
N ALA A 593 16.84 32.60 -40.68
CA ALA A 593 15.65 32.07 -41.37
C ALA A 593 14.37 32.76 -40.90
N ALA A 594 14.23 33.01 -39.59
CA ALA A 594 13.09 33.76 -39.04
C ALA A 594 13.03 35.19 -39.61
N ALA A 595 14.18 35.87 -39.69
CA ALA A 595 14.28 37.21 -40.28
C ALA A 595 13.98 37.21 -41.80
N ALA A 596 14.30 36.14 -42.52
CA ALA A 596 13.93 36.00 -43.93
C ALA A 596 12.41 35.78 -44.12
N ALA A 597 11.81 34.91 -43.30
CA ALA A 597 10.37 34.64 -43.34
C ALA A 597 9.53 35.88 -43.01
N GLN A 598 9.96 36.66 -42.02
CA GLN A 598 9.29 37.93 -41.67
C GLN A 598 9.31 38.92 -42.85
N ARG A 599 10.47 39.09 -43.50
CA ARG A 599 10.58 39.97 -44.69
C ARG A 599 9.69 39.51 -45.86
N ALA A 600 9.55 38.20 -46.05
CA ALA A 600 8.68 37.65 -47.09
C ALA A 600 7.19 37.91 -46.80
N ALA A 601 6.76 37.72 -45.54
CA ALA A 601 5.39 37.99 -45.10
C ALA A 601 5.04 39.49 -45.23
N GLU A 602 5.95 40.38 -44.88
CA GLU A 602 5.77 41.84 -45.03
C GLU A 602 5.63 42.23 -46.51
N ALA A 603 6.40 41.61 -47.42
CA ALA A 603 6.31 41.86 -48.85
C ALA A 603 4.97 41.35 -49.45
N GLU A 604 4.48 40.20 -48.99
CA GLU A 604 3.20 39.63 -49.44
C GLU A 604 2.00 40.43 -48.93
N ALA A 605 2.04 40.88 -47.67
CA ALA A 605 1.03 41.77 -47.09
C ALA A 605 0.95 43.11 -47.85
N GLN A 606 2.09 43.69 -48.25
CA GLN A 606 2.12 44.90 -49.07
C GLN A 606 1.52 44.68 -50.47
N LYS A 607 1.72 43.49 -51.06
CA LYS A 607 1.12 43.12 -52.36
C LYS A 607 -0.40 42.97 -52.26
N ALA A 608 -0.89 42.32 -51.20
CA ALA A 608 -2.32 42.17 -50.94
C ALA A 608 -3.02 43.51 -50.68
N ALA A 609 -2.38 44.41 -49.91
CA ALA A 609 -2.91 45.75 -49.64
C ALA A 609 -3.09 46.58 -50.93
N LYS A 610 -2.11 46.53 -51.85
CA LYS A 610 -2.21 47.22 -53.15
C LYS A 610 -3.31 46.64 -54.05
N ALA A 611 -3.54 45.32 -54.01
CA ALA A 611 -4.60 44.68 -54.78
C ALA A 611 -6.00 45.09 -54.26
N ALA A 612 -6.17 45.11 -52.94
CA ALA A 612 -7.42 45.53 -52.30
C ALA A 612 -7.77 47.00 -52.58
N GLU A 613 -6.77 47.89 -52.62
CA GLU A 613 -6.98 49.31 -52.95
C GLU A 613 -7.48 49.50 -54.39
N GLN A 614 -6.94 48.73 -55.35
CA GLN A 614 -7.39 48.75 -56.74
C GLN A 614 -8.81 48.22 -56.91
N GLU A 615 -9.19 47.20 -56.15
CA GLU A 615 -10.54 46.62 -56.20
C GLU A 615 -11.59 47.56 -55.59
N ALA A 616 -11.25 48.22 -54.47
CA ALA A 616 -12.11 49.23 -53.86
C ALA A 616 -12.39 50.41 -54.79
N GLN A 617 -11.40 50.86 -55.56
CA GLN A 617 -11.57 51.91 -56.56
C GLN A 617 -12.52 51.49 -57.70
N ARG A 618 -12.41 50.25 -58.19
CA ARG A 618 -13.32 49.70 -59.22
C ARG A 618 -14.75 49.58 -58.71
N ALA A 619 -14.94 49.13 -57.47
CA ALA A 619 -16.26 48.99 -56.85
C ALA A 619 -16.94 50.36 -56.64
N ALA A 620 -16.17 51.38 -56.21
CA ALA A 620 -16.68 52.74 -56.05
C ALA A 620 -17.15 53.36 -57.37
N GLU A 621 -16.45 53.06 -58.47
CA GLU A 621 -16.80 53.56 -59.81
C GLU A 621 -18.05 52.85 -60.38
N ALA A 622 -18.22 51.55 -60.10
CA ALA A 622 -19.43 50.80 -60.46
C ALA A 622 -20.68 51.29 -59.72
N ALA A 623 -20.58 51.52 -58.40
CA ALA A 623 -21.69 52.03 -57.59
C ALA A 623 -22.15 53.43 -58.03
N ARG A 624 -21.23 54.27 -58.52
CA ARG A 624 -21.53 55.60 -59.04
C ARG A 624 -22.38 55.56 -60.31
N LYS A 625 -22.08 54.62 -61.22
CA LYS A 625 -22.85 54.41 -62.46
C LYS A 625 -24.28 53.95 -62.16
N GLU A 626 -24.45 53.08 -61.18
CA GLU A 626 -25.78 52.56 -60.81
C GLU A 626 -26.66 53.62 -60.13
N TYR A 627 -26.07 54.46 -59.27
CA TYR A 627 -26.73 55.62 -58.68
C TYR A 627 -27.26 56.61 -59.74
N ASP A 628 -26.45 56.90 -60.76
CA ASP A 628 -26.85 57.81 -61.85
C ASP A 628 -27.99 57.22 -62.71
N ASN A 629 -28.02 55.90 -62.91
CA ASN A 629 -29.09 55.22 -63.63
C ASN A 629 -30.44 55.29 -62.89
N VAL A 630 -30.46 55.03 -61.59
CA VAL A 630 -31.67 55.08 -60.74
C VAL A 630 -32.24 56.50 -60.66
N LYS A 631 -31.36 57.49 -60.52
CA LYS A 631 -31.73 58.92 -60.48
C LYS A 631 -32.38 59.39 -61.78
N ASN A 632 -31.91 58.91 -62.93
CA ASN A 632 -32.49 59.26 -64.23
C ASN A 632 -33.86 58.58 -64.44
N ALA A 633 -34.04 57.33 -64.00
CA ALA A 633 -35.32 56.63 -64.04
C ALA A 633 -36.41 57.31 -63.18
N ALA A 634 -36.04 57.84 -62.00
CA ALA A 634 -36.95 58.56 -61.11
C ALA A 634 -37.46 59.90 -61.71
N ARG A 635 -36.67 60.51 -62.61
CA ARG A 635 -37.00 61.80 -63.24
C ARG A 635 -38.04 61.66 -64.36
N ASP A 636 -38.07 60.51 -65.02
CA ASP A 636 -38.98 60.20 -66.13
C ASP A 636 -40.41 59.89 -65.62
N VAL A 637 -40.50 59.23 -64.47
CA VAL A 637 -41.76 58.90 -63.77
C VAL A 637 -42.47 60.15 -63.23
N ALA A 638 -41.74 61.23 -62.93
CA ALA A 638 -42.30 62.48 -62.43
C ALA A 638 -43.02 63.34 -63.49
N SER A 639 -42.84 63.06 -64.79
CA SER A 639 -43.43 63.87 -65.89
C SER A 639 -44.83 63.43 -66.33
N LYS A 640 -45.32 62.27 -65.87
CA LYS A 640 -46.62 61.74 -66.29
C LYS A 640 -47.62 61.60 -65.14
N THR A 641 -48.44 62.65 -65.03
CA THR A 641 -49.85 62.64 -64.63
C THR A 641 -50.24 62.33 -63.18
N SER A 642 -50.85 63.35 -62.59
CA SER A 642 -51.14 63.60 -61.18
C SER A 642 -52.29 62.79 -60.55
N ASN A 643 -52.62 61.57 -60.99
CA ASN A 643 -53.76 60.83 -60.40
C ASN A 643 -53.45 59.40 -59.93
N ALA A 644 -52.18 58.95 -59.97
CA ALA A 644 -51.78 57.63 -59.47
C ALA A 644 -51.28 57.64 -58.00
N ALA A 645 -50.82 58.79 -57.49
CA ALA A 645 -50.19 58.89 -56.17
C ALA A 645 -51.17 58.72 -54.99
N ASN A 646 -52.44 59.12 -55.13
CA ASN A 646 -53.46 58.93 -54.08
C ASN A 646 -54.05 57.52 -54.03
N LYS A 647 -53.83 56.69 -55.06
CA LYS A 647 -54.30 55.30 -55.10
C LYS A 647 -53.24 54.35 -54.53
N ALA A 648 -51.96 54.55 -54.83
CA ALA A 648 -50.87 53.73 -54.29
C ALA A 648 -50.66 53.90 -52.77
N PHE A 649 -50.85 55.11 -52.23
CA PHE A 649 -50.69 55.35 -50.79
C PHE A 649 -51.83 54.72 -49.95
N ASN A 650 -53.05 54.64 -50.49
CA ASN A 650 -54.20 53.98 -49.84
C ASN A 650 -54.21 52.46 -50.04
N ASP A 651 -53.66 51.95 -51.14
CA ASP A 651 -53.54 50.51 -51.39
C ASP A 651 -52.40 49.88 -50.56
N ALA A 652 -51.32 50.62 -50.27
CA ALA A 652 -50.24 50.17 -49.37
C ALA A 652 -50.63 50.21 -47.87
N GLY A 653 -51.45 51.17 -47.46
CA GLY A 653 -51.90 51.32 -46.07
C GLY A 653 -52.94 50.28 -45.61
N ASN A 654 -53.82 49.82 -46.52
CA ASN A 654 -54.88 48.85 -46.20
C ASN A 654 -54.45 47.38 -46.35
N ALA A 655 -53.31 47.09 -46.98
CA ALA A 655 -52.70 45.76 -46.98
C ALA A 655 -52.17 45.36 -45.59
N PHE A 656 -51.84 46.33 -44.73
CA PHE A 656 -51.28 46.11 -43.40
C PHE A 656 -52.32 45.82 -42.29
N LYS A 657 -53.64 45.83 -42.57
CA LYS A 657 -54.68 45.77 -41.52
C LYS A 657 -55.66 44.58 -41.59
N LYS A 658 -55.43 43.59 -42.46
CA LYS A 658 -56.32 42.41 -42.60
C LYS A 658 -55.62 41.05 -42.66
N LEU A 659 -54.44 40.93 -42.03
CA LEU A 659 -53.77 39.64 -41.77
C LEU A 659 -54.35 39.02 -40.48
N GLY A 660 -55.62 38.62 -40.56
CA GLY A 660 -56.37 38.05 -39.45
C GLY A 660 -57.23 36.87 -39.89
N LYS A 661 -56.61 35.69 -39.89
CA LYS A 661 -57.17 34.34 -39.68
C LYS A 661 -57.70 33.51 -40.87
N LYS A 662 -56.91 32.43 -41.08
CA LYS A 662 -57.28 31.01 -41.27
C LYS A 662 -57.88 30.58 -42.62
N LYS A 663 -57.00 30.01 -43.45
CA LYS A 663 -57.14 28.64 -43.99
C LYS A 663 -55.79 27.94 -43.82
N LYS A 664 -55.69 27.11 -42.78
CA LYS A 664 -55.75 25.64 -42.83
C LYS A 664 -54.45 25.07 -43.38
N HIS A 665 -53.66 24.53 -42.43
CA HIS A 665 -52.54 23.61 -42.58
C HIS A 665 -52.22 23.22 -44.02
N LYS A 666 -51.17 23.82 -44.58
CA LYS A 666 -50.18 22.94 -45.18
C LYS A 666 -49.35 22.42 -44.02
N LYS A 667 -49.40 21.11 -43.78
CA LYS A 667 -48.38 20.43 -42.99
C LYS A 667 -47.06 21.07 -43.41
N GLY A 668 -46.33 21.68 -42.46
CA GLY A 668 -44.90 21.84 -42.70
C GLY A 668 -44.35 20.47 -43.13
N PRO A 669 -43.24 20.40 -43.88
CA PRO A 669 -42.61 19.11 -44.12
C PRO A 669 -42.57 18.35 -42.79
N ASP A 670 -42.96 17.08 -42.81
CA ASP A 670 -42.90 16.21 -41.62
C ASP A 670 -41.59 16.55 -40.88
N PRO A 671 -41.56 16.77 -39.56
CA PRO A 671 -40.31 17.08 -38.84
C PRO A 671 -39.16 16.13 -39.20
N LEU A 672 -39.48 14.90 -39.61
CA LEU A 672 -38.54 13.91 -40.12
C LEU A 672 -37.86 14.28 -41.45
N PHE A 673 -38.47 15.14 -42.26
CA PHE A 673 -37.98 15.60 -43.56
C PHE A 673 -37.66 17.11 -43.56
N ALA A 674 -37.40 17.69 -42.39
CA ALA A 674 -36.77 19.01 -42.34
C ALA A 674 -35.37 18.92 -42.97
N ALA A 675 -34.94 19.97 -43.68
CA ALA A 675 -33.68 19.95 -44.45
C ALA A 675 -32.45 19.66 -43.57
N SER A 676 -32.46 20.10 -42.30
CA SER A 676 -31.39 19.79 -41.35
C SER A 676 -31.48 18.40 -40.71
N VAL A 677 -32.55 17.63 -40.96
CA VAL A 677 -32.82 16.31 -40.36
C VAL A 677 -32.69 15.18 -41.38
N PHE A 678 -33.06 15.43 -42.64
CA PHE A 678 -32.95 14.48 -43.74
C PHE A 678 -32.47 15.19 -45.00
N ASP A 679 -31.28 14.81 -45.44
CA ASP A 679 -30.68 15.14 -46.72
C ASP A 679 -30.61 13.88 -47.59
N TRP A 680 -31.15 13.97 -48.81
CA TRP A 680 -31.32 12.80 -49.65
C TRP A 680 -29.98 12.24 -50.14
N ASP A 681 -29.06 13.12 -50.54
CA ASP A 681 -27.75 12.73 -51.08
C ASP A 681 -26.88 12.12 -49.96
N PHE A 682 -26.89 12.74 -48.77
CA PHE A 682 -26.20 12.22 -47.59
C PHE A 682 -26.71 10.83 -47.20
N TYR A 683 -28.03 10.64 -47.12
CA TYR A 683 -28.59 9.34 -46.72
C TYR A 683 -28.37 8.27 -47.80
N TYR A 684 -28.39 8.64 -49.08
CA TYR A 684 -28.03 7.76 -50.18
C TYR A 684 -26.58 7.29 -50.06
N ASP A 685 -25.63 8.20 -49.81
CA ASP A 685 -24.19 7.90 -49.72
C ASP A 685 -23.82 7.08 -48.47
N HIS A 686 -24.56 7.23 -47.37
CA HIS A 686 -24.23 6.62 -46.07
C HIS A 686 -25.10 5.41 -45.70
N ALA A 687 -26.07 5.01 -46.54
CA ALA A 687 -26.93 3.83 -46.31
C ALA A 687 -26.94 2.85 -47.51
N PRO A 688 -25.79 2.28 -47.92
CA PRO A 688 -25.70 1.38 -49.07
C PRO A 688 -26.53 0.10 -48.90
N ASP A 689 -26.83 -0.30 -47.67
CA ASP A 689 -27.68 -1.46 -47.35
C ASP A 689 -29.16 -1.23 -47.69
N VAL A 690 -29.63 0.03 -47.66
CA VAL A 690 -31.00 0.39 -48.03
C VAL A 690 -31.18 0.38 -49.55
N LEU A 691 -30.12 0.72 -50.30
CA LEU A 691 -30.10 0.65 -51.77
C LEU A 691 -30.22 -0.80 -52.28
N ALA A 692 -29.68 -1.77 -51.53
CA ALA A 692 -29.73 -3.19 -51.88
C ALA A 692 -31.14 -3.81 -51.80
N ILE A 693 -32.06 -3.21 -51.04
CA ILE A 693 -33.45 -3.69 -50.88
C ILE A 693 -34.46 -2.96 -51.78
N ASN A 694 -33.99 -2.05 -52.64
CA ASN A 694 -34.79 -1.31 -53.62
C ASN A 694 -36.00 -0.55 -53.02
N MET A 695 -35.88 -0.14 -51.75
CA MET A 695 -36.88 0.67 -51.03
C MET A 695 -36.58 2.16 -51.23
N ASP A 696 -37.63 2.97 -51.34
CA ASP A 696 -37.49 4.44 -51.36
C ASP A 696 -36.82 4.93 -50.06
N LEU A 697 -35.78 5.75 -50.18
CA LEU A 697 -34.94 6.19 -49.07
C LEU A 697 -35.72 7.01 -48.03
N ALA A 698 -36.62 7.88 -48.48
CA ALA A 698 -37.48 8.67 -47.60
C ALA A 698 -38.46 7.77 -46.83
N THR A 699 -39.02 6.76 -47.51
CA THR A 699 -39.87 5.73 -46.92
C THR A 699 -39.11 4.90 -45.88
N HIS A 700 -37.87 4.48 -46.18
CA HIS A 700 -37.03 3.76 -45.22
C HIS A 700 -36.71 4.62 -43.99
N TRP A 701 -36.34 5.88 -44.19
CA TRP A 701 -36.07 6.82 -43.10
C TRP A 701 -37.26 6.98 -42.16
N GLN A 702 -38.46 7.16 -42.72
CA GLN A 702 -39.68 7.39 -41.96
C GLN A 702 -40.14 6.17 -41.15
N ILE A 703 -39.94 4.95 -41.67
CA ILE A 703 -40.46 3.72 -41.06
C ILE A 703 -39.42 3.04 -40.18
N TYR A 704 -38.14 3.10 -40.54
CA TYR A 704 -37.08 2.33 -39.88
C TYR A 704 -35.85 3.17 -39.51
N GLY A 705 -35.42 4.07 -40.39
CA GLY A 705 -34.13 4.74 -40.27
C GLY A 705 -33.97 5.53 -38.97
N LEU A 706 -34.98 6.32 -38.58
CA LEU A 706 -34.95 7.07 -37.33
C LEU A 706 -34.94 6.14 -36.11
N ASP A 707 -35.83 5.14 -36.06
CA ASP A 707 -35.95 4.24 -34.91
C ASP A 707 -34.71 3.35 -34.73
N GLN A 708 -33.97 3.11 -35.82
CA GLN A 708 -32.64 2.46 -35.79
C GLN A 708 -31.51 3.41 -35.35
N GLY A 709 -31.81 4.68 -35.10
CA GLY A 709 -30.82 5.69 -34.70
C GLY A 709 -29.86 6.09 -35.82
N ARG A 710 -30.24 5.90 -37.10
CA ARG A 710 -29.42 6.32 -38.25
C ARG A 710 -29.35 7.85 -38.36
N GLN A 711 -28.27 8.35 -38.93
CA GLN A 711 -28.12 9.76 -39.28
C GLN A 711 -28.52 9.93 -40.75
N ALA A 712 -29.36 10.93 -41.02
CA ALA A 712 -29.86 11.18 -42.37
C ALA A 712 -29.53 12.57 -42.92
N SER A 713 -28.79 13.40 -42.19
CA SER A 713 -28.20 14.63 -42.69
C SER A 713 -26.84 14.86 -42.04
N PRO A 714 -25.96 15.69 -42.65
CA PRO A 714 -24.75 16.14 -41.99
C PRO A 714 -25.03 16.93 -40.71
N GLU A 715 -26.15 17.64 -40.62
CA GLU A 715 -26.42 18.62 -39.55
C GLU A 715 -26.97 17.99 -38.28
N PHE A 716 -27.63 16.83 -38.38
CA PHE A 716 -28.37 16.26 -37.25
C PHE A 716 -28.33 14.73 -37.16
N SER A 717 -27.97 14.24 -35.97
CA SER A 717 -28.13 12.85 -35.55
C SER A 717 -28.89 12.81 -34.22
N ALA A 718 -30.08 12.21 -34.20
CA ALA A 718 -30.91 12.12 -33.00
C ALA A 718 -30.16 11.41 -31.85
N THR A 719 -29.39 10.37 -32.17
CA THR A 719 -28.58 9.64 -31.19
C THR A 719 -27.47 10.53 -30.60
N PHE A 720 -26.72 11.23 -31.47
CA PHE A 720 -25.66 12.15 -31.03
C PHE A 720 -26.22 13.29 -30.18
N TYR A 721 -27.25 13.97 -30.69
CA TYR A 721 -27.84 15.15 -30.08
C TYR A 721 -28.42 14.84 -28.69
N ARG A 722 -29.13 13.72 -28.53
CA ARG A 722 -29.63 13.28 -27.23
C ARG A 722 -28.46 12.96 -26.28
N ASN A 723 -27.44 12.23 -26.73
CA ASN A 723 -26.32 11.86 -25.86
C ASN A 723 -25.49 13.07 -25.43
N ARG A 724 -25.42 14.11 -26.27
CA ARG A 724 -24.69 15.34 -25.98
C ARG A 724 -25.39 16.28 -25.00
N TYR A 725 -26.72 16.31 -24.99
CA TYR A 725 -27.50 17.28 -24.23
C TYR A 725 -28.37 16.65 -23.13
N LEU A 726 -27.96 16.86 -21.87
CA LEU A 726 -28.60 16.23 -20.70
C LEU A 726 -30.07 16.61 -20.52
N ASP A 727 -30.44 17.85 -20.81
CA ASP A 727 -31.83 18.31 -20.77
C ASP A 727 -32.70 17.60 -21.80
N VAL A 728 -32.13 17.24 -22.96
CA VAL A 728 -32.82 16.42 -23.98
C VAL A 728 -32.97 14.97 -23.50
N GLN A 729 -32.01 14.43 -22.76
CA GLN A 729 -32.14 13.08 -22.16
C GLN A 729 -33.21 13.02 -21.08
N GLN A 730 -33.37 14.11 -20.32
CA GLN A 730 -34.39 14.25 -19.28
C GLN A 730 -35.78 14.47 -19.88
N LEU A 731 -35.86 15.16 -21.01
CA LEU A 731 -37.13 15.45 -21.70
C LEU A 731 -37.59 14.26 -22.58
N CYS A 732 -36.67 13.61 -23.28
CA CYS A 732 -36.97 12.58 -24.27
C CYS A 732 -36.42 11.21 -23.84
N SER A 733 -37.32 10.22 -23.77
CA SER A 733 -36.95 8.83 -23.47
C SER A 733 -36.02 8.26 -24.54
N ALA A 734 -35.20 7.26 -24.19
CA ALA A 734 -34.21 6.68 -25.11
C ALA A 734 -34.83 6.03 -26.37
N SER A 735 -36.10 5.63 -26.29
CA SER A 735 -36.87 5.05 -27.41
C SER A 735 -37.70 6.08 -28.18
N ASP A 736 -37.72 7.35 -27.76
CA ASP A 736 -38.50 8.41 -28.40
C ASP A 736 -37.59 9.39 -29.16
N LEU A 737 -37.03 8.92 -30.27
CA LEU A 737 -36.17 9.73 -31.14
C LEU A 737 -36.94 10.82 -31.89
N ARG A 738 -38.27 10.69 -32.00
CA ARG A 738 -39.14 11.74 -32.54
C ARG A 738 -39.21 12.95 -31.62
N CYS A 739 -39.26 12.76 -30.30
CA CYS A 739 -39.11 13.84 -29.32
C CYS A 739 -37.77 14.58 -29.50
N VAL A 740 -36.69 13.84 -29.79
CA VAL A 740 -35.36 14.42 -30.01
C VAL A 740 -35.32 15.28 -31.28
N VAL A 741 -35.89 14.79 -32.39
CA VAL A 741 -36.07 15.57 -33.64
C VAL A 741 -36.87 16.84 -33.36
N GLN A 742 -37.96 16.73 -32.61
CA GLN A 742 -38.79 17.88 -32.28
C GLN A 742 -38.03 18.91 -31.43
N HIS A 743 -37.27 18.46 -30.44
CA HIS A 743 -36.43 19.36 -29.63
C HIS A 743 -35.35 20.05 -30.47
N TRP A 744 -34.75 19.37 -31.44
CA TRP A 744 -33.78 19.98 -32.35
C TRP A 744 -34.37 21.16 -33.11
N LEU A 745 -35.55 20.96 -33.71
CA LEU A 745 -36.24 21.98 -34.50
C LEU A 745 -36.80 23.11 -33.63
N ASP A 746 -37.28 22.80 -32.41
CA ASP A 746 -37.91 23.78 -31.53
C ASP A 746 -36.90 24.56 -30.67
N TYR A 747 -35.72 24.02 -30.41
CA TYR A 747 -34.79 24.63 -29.45
C TYR A 747 -33.33 24.51 -29.87
N GLY A 748 -32.93 23.37 -30.44
CA GLY A 748 -31.54 23.07 -30.74
C GLY A 748 -30.88 24.08 -31.66
N ILE A 749 -31.52 24.38 -32.79
CA ILE A 749 -31.01 25.32 -33.79
C ILE A 749 -30.87 26.72 -33.18
N ARG A 750 -31.94 27.25 -32.57
CA ARG A 750 -31.94 28.59 -31.94
C ARG A 750 -30.91 28.78 -30.84
N GLN A 751 -30.58 27.71 -30.14
CA GLN A 751 -29.61 27.73 -29.06
C GLN A 751 -28.17 27.50 -29.54
N GLY A 752 -27.95 27.36 -30.85
CA GLY A 752 -26.64 27.11 -31.44
C GLY A 752 -26.08 25.75 -31.03
N ARG A 753 -26.96 24.79 -30.70
CA ARG A 753 -26.54 23.45 -30.30
C ARG A 753 -26.01 22.68 -31.50
N GLN A 754 -25.08 21.78 -31.22
CA GLN A 754 -24.47 20.92 -32.22
C GLN A 754 -25.36 19.70 -32.45
N GLY A 755 -25.93 19.58 -33.66
CA GLY A 755 -26.87 18.52 -34.02
C GLY A 755 -26.25 17.16 -34.33
N SER A 756 -25.00 17.12 -34.80
CA SER A 756 -24.28 15.89 -35.19
C SER A 756 -22.77 15.99 -34.86
N SER A 757 -22.02 14.90 -35.03
CA SER A 757 -20.55 14.94 -34.97
C SER A 757 -19.92 15.68 -36.14
N ASP A 758 -20.64 15.83 -37.25
CA ASP A 758 -20.09 16.24 -38.54
C ASP A 758 -20.31 17.72 -38.82
N PHE A 759 -21.24 18.37 -38.11
CA PHE A 759 -21.58 19.77 -38.30
C PHE A 759 -21.92 20.49 -36.99
N SER A 760 -21.50 21.75 -36.88
CA SER A 760 -21.84 22.66 -35.77
C SER A 760 -22.14 24.06 -36.30
N VAL A 761 -23.41 24.48 -36.21
CA VAL A 761 -23.85 25.82 -36.65
C VAL A 761 -23.14 26.94 -35.89
N ALA A 762 -22.84 26.74 -34.61
CA ALA A 762 -22.12 27.71 -33.81
C ALA A 762 -20.66 27.83 -34.26
N SER A 763 -19.98 26.71 -34.55
CA SER A 763 -18.61 26.73 -35.09
C SER A 763 -18.57 27.30 -36.50
N TYR A 764 -19.59 27.01 -37.31
CA TYR A 764 -19.74 27.57 -38.65
C TYR A 764 -19.89 29.09 -38.60
N LEU A 765 -20.80 29.62 -37.79
CA LEU A 765 -20.98 31.06 -37.62
C LEU A 765 -19.74 31.73 -36.99
N ASP A 766 -19.09 31.07 -36.02
CA ASP A 766 -17.87 31.60 -35.39
C ASP A 766 -16.70 31.70 -36.40
N ARG A 767 -16.56 30.70 -37.27
CA ARG A 767 -15.50 30.60 -38.27
C ARG A 767 -15.61 31.62 -39.40
N TYR A 768 -16.81 32.15 -39.66
CA TYR A 768 -17.08 33.02 -40.78
C TYR A 768 -17.55 34.41 -40.33
N PRO A 769 -16.60 35.35 -40.11
CA PRO A 769 -16.93 36.72 -39.72
C PRO A 769 -17.89 37.45 -40.67
N ASP A 770 -17.88 37.11 -41.96
CA ASP A 770 -18.83 37.64 -42.94
C ASP A 770 -20.27 37.24 -42.64
N LEU A 771 -20.49 35.99 -42.18
CA LEU A 771 -21.81 35.53 -41.73
C LEU A 771 -22.20 36.16 -40.39
N GLN A 772 -21.25 36.37 -39.47
CA GLN A 772 -21.52 37.11 -38.23
C GLN A 772 -21.94 38.55 -38.50
N ASN A 773 -21.32 39.19 -39.49
CA ASN A 773 -21.67 40.55 -39.90
C ASN A 773 -23.03 40.59 -40.61
N ALA A 774 -23.38 39.56 -41.38
CA ALA A 774 -24.64 39.47 -42.11
C ALA A 774 -25.84 39.14 -41.21
N PHE A 775 -25.69 38.17 -40.30
CA PHE A 775 -26.80 37.61 -39.53
C PHE A 775 -26.77 37.98 -38.04
N GLY A 776 -25.61 38.38 -37.53
CA GLY A 776 -25.35 38.60 -36.11
C GLY A 776 -24.75 37.37 -35.42
N LYS A 777 -23.96 37.59 -34.37
CA LYS A 777 -23.13 36.55 -33.69
C LYS A 777 -23.90 35.41 -33.01
N ALA A 778 -25.22 35.53 -32.87
CA ALA A 778 -26.07 34.55 -32.20
C ALA A 778 -27.25 34.10 -33.07
N ASN A 779 -27.25 34.45 -34.36
CA ASN A 779 -28.32 34.09 -35.28
C ASN A 779 -28.00 32.77 -35.98
N TYR A 780 -28.21 31.69 -35.26
CA TYR A 780 -27.89 30.34 -35.73
C TYR A 780 -28.91 29.80 -36.75
N GLU A 781 -30.14 30.29 -36.76
CA GLU A 781 -31.15 29.89 -37.76
C GLU A 781 -30.70 30.32 -39.16
N ASP A 782 -30.38 31.61 -39.35
CA ASP A 782 -29.91 32.12 -40.65
C ASP A 782 -28.53 31.56 -41.04
N ALA A 783 -27.67 31.24 -40.05
CA ALA A 783 -26.38 30.60 -40.31
C ALA A 783 -26.53 29.14 -40.76
N LEU A 784 -27.48 28.39 -40.19
CA LEU A 784 -27.82 27.03 -40.64
C LEU A 784 -28.44 27.05 -42.04
N ASP A 785 -29.33 28.00 -42.30
CA ASP A 785 -29.92 28.18 -43.63
C ASP A 785 -28.85 28.54 -44.67
N HIS A 786 -27.87 29.38 -44.32
CA HIS A 786 -26.74 29.65 -45.19
C HIS A 786 -25.90 28.39 -45.44
N TRP A 787 -25.65 27.58 -44.41
CA TRP A 787 -24.91 26.32 -44.56
C TRP A 787 -25.58 25.39 -45.57
N ILE A 788 -26.87 25.09 -45.36
CA ILE A 788 -27.65 24.15 -46.17
C ILE A 788 -27.77 24.62 -47.62
N ASN A 789 -27.93 25.93 -47.86
CA ASN A 789 -28.18 26.43 -49.22
C ASN A 789 -26.91 26.82 -49.98
N TYR A 790 -25.82 27.18 -49.28
CA TYR A 790 -24.64 27.77 -49.90
C TYR A 790 -23.31 27.33 -49.30
N GLY A 791 -23.27 27.02 -48.00
CA GLY A 791 -22.03 26.80 -47.26
C GLY A 791 -21.20 25.66 -47.81
N GLU A 792 -21.83 24.50 -48.03
CA GLU A 792 -21.17 23.32 -48.57
C GLU A 792 -20.67 23.56 -50.01
N ILE A 793 -21.53 24.14 -50.86
CA ILE A 793 -21.20 24.46 -52.27
C ILE A 793 -20.05 25.48 -52.36
N GLN A 794 -19.97 26.41 -51.42
CA GLN A 794 -18.88 27.38 -51.33
C GLN A 794 -17.59 26.81 -50.72
N GLY A 795 -17.54 25.52 -50.40
CA GLY A 795 -16.39 24.87 -49.78
C GLY A 795 -16.09 25.39 -48.38
N ARG A 796 -17.09 25.95 -47.69
CA ARG A 796 -16.94 26.40 -46.31
C ARG A 796 -16.90 25.18 -45.39
N ASP A 797 -16.16 25.29 -44.29
CA ASP A 797 -16.02 24.26 -43.29
C ASP A 797 -17.15 24.40 -42.27
N GLY A 798 -18.16 23.53 -42.36
CA GLY A 798 -19.24 23.40 -41.38
C GLY A 798 -18.88 22.53 -40.18
N ARG A 799 -17.71 21.89 -40.17
CA ARG A 799 -17.36 20.92 -39.13
C ARG A 799 -17.18 21.60 -37.77
N PRO A 800 -17.51 20.89 -36.69
CA PRO A 800 -17.21 21.36 -35.35
C PRO A 800 -15.71 21.67 -35.23
N ALA A 801 -15.36 22.68 -34.43
CA ALA A 801 -13.95 23.01 -34.18
C ALA A 801 -13.15 21.85 -33.54
N SER A 802 -13.82 20.77 -33.14
CA SER A 802 -13.25 19.50 -32.69
C SER A 802 -13.87 18.31 -33.46
N ASN A 803 -13.17 17.78 -34.47
CA ASN A 803 -13.55 16.54 -35.16
C ASN A 803 -13.18 15.34 -34.30
N VAL A 804 -14.11 14.64 -33.63
CA VAL A 804 -13.90 13.20 -33.42
C VAL A 804 -15.22 12.40 -33.35
N GLN A 805 -15.15 11.19 -33.92
CA GLN A 805 -16.12 10.11 -33.83
C GLN A 805 -15.75 9.20 -32.64
N GLY A 806 -16.71 8.75 -31.83
CA GLY A 806 -16.51 7.63 -30.90
C GLY A 806 -17.37 7.65 -29.63
N THR A 807 -18.13 6.58 -29.41
CA THR A 807 -19.03 6.34 -28.26
C THR A 807 -18.29 6.11 -26.94
N LEU A 808 -18.71 6.82 -25.87
CA LEU A 808 -18.13 6.79 -24.52
C LEU A 808 -18.77 5.72 -23.60
N ILE A 809 -17.95 4.92 -22.89
CA ILE A 809 -18.35 4.08 -21.74
C ILE A 809 -17.79 4.68 -20.42
N GLY A 810 -18.65 4.84 -19.39
CA GLY A 810 -18.30 5.11 -17.98
C GLY A 810 -19.03 6.31 -17.33
N MET A 811 -19.60 6.14 -16.13
CA MET A 811 -20.32 7.21 -15.39
C MET A 811 -19.44 8.40 -15.04
N GLN A 812 -20.05 9.59 -15.09
CA GLN A 812 -19.43 10.88 -15.34
C GLN A 812 -19.41 11.82 -14.10
N GLN A 813 -19.81 11.36 -12.89
CA GLN A 813 -20.13 12.23 -11.75
C GLN A 813 -19.89 11.60 -10.36
N VAL A 814 -19.45 12.40 -9.38
CA VAL A 814 -19.23 12.02 -7.96
C VAL A 814 -19.73 13.14 -7.02
N GLY A 815 -20.21 12.79 -5.82
CA GLY A 815 -20.84 13.74 -4.88
C GLY A 815 -22.37 13.89 -5.05
N GLY A 816 -23.00 14.78 -4.28
CA GLY A 816 -24.45 14.88 -4.11
C GLY A 816 -25.12 16.12 -4.72
N GLY A 817 -26.42 16.30 -4.50
CA GLY A 817 -27.23 17.35 -5.14
C GLY A 817 -27.17 18.75 -4.51
N GLY A 818 -26.27 18.99 -3.55
CA GLY A 818 -26.11 20.30 -2.89
C GLY A 818 -25.51 21.38 -3.79
N GLY A 819 -25.44 22.61 -3.31
CA GLY A 819 -24.75 23.72 -3.99
C GLY A 819 -25.43 24.25 -5.26
N ALA A 820 -24.84 25.29 -5.85
CA ALA A 820 -25.21 25.84 -7.16
C ALA A 820 -24.37 25.18 -8.26
N PRO A 821 -24.93 24.96 -9.46
CA PRO A 821 -24.17 24.40 -10.58
C PRO A 821 -23.07 25.36 -11.02
N TRP A 822 -21.95 24.80 -11.45
CA TRP A 822 -20.83 25.52 -12.03
C TRP A 822 -20.20 24.70 -13.15
N ASP A 823 -19.55 25.41 -14.08
CA ASP A 823 -18.72 24.83 -15.11
C ASP A 823 -17.57 25.78 -15.44
N ASP A 824 -16.47 25.21 -15.93
CA ASP A 824 -15.32 25.97 -16.37
C ASP A 824 -15.26 26.12 -17.91
N TYR A 825 -16.35 25.90 -18.66
CA TYR A 825 -16.26 25.84 -20.13
C TYR A 825 -15.71 27.11 -20.76
N THR A 826 -16.05 28.26 -20.20
CA THR A 826 -15.59 29.57 -20.70
C THR A 826 -14.07 29.70 -20.63
N THR A 827 -13.45 29.29 -19.52
CA THR A 827 -11.99 29.32 -19.37
C THR A 827 -11.35 28.12 -20.09
N CYS A 828 -11.93 26.94 -19.92
CA CYS A 828 -11.40 25.70 -20.46
C CYS A 828 -11.41 25.66 -22.00
N GLN A 829 -12.43 26.21 -22.66
CA GLN A 829 -12.60 26.20 -24.13
C GLN A 829 -12.35 24.83 -24.79
N GLY A 830 -12.86 23.76 -24.17
CA GLY A 830 -12.67 22.39 -24.66
C GLY A 830 -11.26 21.82 -24.49
N GLN A 831 -10.37 22.54 -23.82
CA GLN A 831 -9.05 22.05 -23.43
C GLN A 831 -9.16 21.05 -22.25
N TYR A 832 -8.00 20.62 -21.77
CA TYR A 832 -7.87 19.68 -20.67
C TYR A 832 -7.38 20.36 -19.41
N VAL A 833 -7.65 19.73 -18.28
CA VAL A 833 -7.06 20.09 -16.99
C VAL A 833 -5.56 19.83 -17.07
N ILE A 834 -4.78 20.89 -16.87
CA ILE A 834 -3.31 20.85 -16.75
C ILE A 834 -2.84 21.20 -15.34
N GLY A 835 -3.76 21.44 -14.42
CA GLY A 835 -3.44 21.73 -13.04
C GLY A 835 -4.69 21.97 -12.22
N PHE A 836 -4.53 22.07 -10.91
CA PHE A 836 -5.57 22.46 -9.99
C PHE A 836 -4.95 23.01 -8.72
N ARG A 837 -5.71 23.83 -8.01
CA ARG A 837 -5.42 24.17 -6.63
C ARG A 837 -6.63 23.86 -5.77
N ILE A 838 -6.37 23.35 -4.59
CA ILE A 838 -7.38 22.78 -3.71
C ILE A 838 -7.16 23.31 -2.30
N ARG A 839 -8.26 23.65 -1.64
CA ARG A 839 -8.32 23.81 -0.19
C ARG A 839 -9.18 22.70 0.36
N ALA A 840 -8.60 21.90 1.23
CA ALA A 840 -9.27 20.76 1.83
C ALA A 840 -8.86 20.60 3.29
N GLY A 841 -9.86 20.30 4.13
CA GLY A 841 -9.73 19.87 5.52
C GLY A 841 -10.35 18.48 5.69
N ALA A 842 -11.40 18.37 6.50
CA ALA A 842 -12.19 17.13 6.63
C ALA A 842 -13.00 16.78 5.37
N ARG A 843 -13.20 17.76 4.47
CA ARG A 843 -13.83 17.66 3.15
C ARG A 843 -13.13 18.59 2.17
N VAL A 844 -13.49 18.54 0.89
CA VAL A 844 -12.99 19.50 -0.11
C VAL A 844 -13.77 20.81 0.01
N ASP A 845 -13.13 21.86 0.53
CA ASP A 845 -13.76 23.15 0.82
C ASP A 845 -13.79 24.06 -0.42
N GLY A 846 -12.79 23.97 -1.29
CA GLY A 846 -12.85 24.62 -2.60
C GLY A 846 -11.77 24.13 -3.57
N LEU A 847 -12.06 24.30 -4.84
CA LEU A 847 -11.27 23.82 -5.97
C LEU A 847 -11.22 24.89 -7.05
N GLN A 848 -10.07 25.02 -7.71
CA GLN A 848 -9.95 25.75 -8.95
C GLN A 848 -9.06 24.96 -9.90
N PHE A 849 -9.49 24.80 -11.15
CA PHE A 849 -8.74 24.07 -12.16
C PHE A 849 -7.94 25.03 -13.04
N LEU A 850 -6.78 24.57 -13.49
CA LEU A 850 -5.94 25.26 -14.46
C LEU A 850 -6.08 24.59 -15.81
N TYR A 851 -6.34 25.40 -16.82
CA TYR A 851 -6.41 25.03 -18.21
C TYR A 851 -5.30 25.76 -18.99
N PRO A 852 -4.97 25.33 -20.22
CA PRO A 852 -4.02 26.06 -21.08
C PRO A 852 -4.34 27.56 -21.24
N ASN A 853 -5.62 27.92 -21.16
CA ASN A 853 -6.10 29.30 -21.28
C ASN A 853 -6.14 30.08 -19.95
N GLY A 854 -5.65 29.47 -18.86
CA GLY A 854 -5.59 30.09 -17.53
C GLY A 854 -6.43 29.40 -16.47
N TRP A 855 -6.45 30.00 -15.28
CA TRP A 855 -7.20 29.50 -14.12
C TRP A 855 -8.71 29.69 -14.32
N GLY A 856 -9.46 28.61 -14.11
CA GLY A 856 -10.93 28.58 -14.11
C GLY A 856 -11.54 29.41 -12.98
N ALA A 857 -12.85 29.37 -12.80
CA ALA A 857 -13.46 30.03 -11.64
C ALA A 857 -13.12 29.27 -10.35
N VAL A 858 -13.04 29.99 -9.23
CA VAL A 858 -12.95 29.34 -7.91
C VAL A 858 -14.31 28.73 -7.58
N HIS A 859 -14.32 27.44 -7.25
CA HIS A 859 -15.53 26.71 -6.84
C HIS A 859 -15.46 26.36 -5.36
N GLY A 860 -16.58 26.50 -4.66
CA GLY A 860 -16.67 26.30 -3.21
C GLY A 860 -16.23 27.53 -2.40
N ASN A 861 -16.10 27.36 -1.10
CA ASN A 861 -15.67 28.44 -0.21
C ASN A 861 -14.16 28.35 -0.05
N LEU A 862 -13.43 29.39 -0.47
CA LEU A 862 -11.98 29.51 -0.23
C LEU A 862 -11.60 30.59 0.79
N GLY A 863 -12.53 31.46 1.19
CA GLY A 863 -12.27 32.59 2.08
C GLY A 863 -10.96 33.33 1.73
N ASN A 864 -10.24 33.79 2.75
CA ASN A 864 -8.88 34.36 2.64
C ASN A 864 -7.77 33.36 3.05
N ALA A 865 -8.11 32.08 3.23
CA ALA A 865 -7.15 31.07 3.70
C ALA A 865 -6.33 30.51 2.51
N PRO A 866 -5.06 30.12 2.72
CA PRO A 866 -4.22 29.59 1.66
C PRO A 866 -4.73 28.23 1.15
N TYR A 867 -4.36 27.89 -0.09
CA TYR A 867 -4.61 26.57 -0.68
C TYR A 867 -3.82 25.48 0.07
N THR A 868 -4.41 24.31 0.23
CA THR A 868 -3.73 23.11 0.77
C THR A 868 -2.70 22.58 -0.22
N ALA A 869 -2.99 22.64 -1.51
CA ALA A 869 -2.05 22.30 -2.58
C ALA A 869 -2.36 23.08 -3.86
N GLU A 870 -1.32 23.35 -4.63
CA GLU A 870 -1.38 23.87 -6.00
C GLU A 870 -0.53 22.95 -6.88
N VAL A 871 -1.14 22.43 -7.93
CA VAL A 871 -0.57 21.47 -8.86
C VAL A 871 -0.66 22.06 -10.26
N VAL A 872 0.47 22.17 -10.93
CA VAL A 872 0.56 22.54 -12.34
C VAL A 872 1.42 21.50 -13.02
N LEU A 873 0.88 20.86 -14.04
CA LEU A 873 1.59 19.85 -14.81
C LEU A 873 2.60 20.51 -15.75
N PRO A 874 3.73 19.84 -16.03
CA PRO A 874 4.64 20.28 -17.09
C PRO A 874 3.94 20.26 -18.44
N ALA A 875 4.41 21.10 -19.38
CA ALA A 875 3.86 21.19 -20.73
C ALA A 875 3.77 19.80 -21.40
N GLY A 876 2.63 19.49 -22.02
CA GLY A 876 2.38 18.21 -22.69
C GLY A 876 1.90 17.07 -21.78
N HIS A 877 1.97 17.23 -20.45
CA HIS A 877 1.36 16.29 -19.50
C HIS A 877 -0.11 16.62 -19.25
N TYR A 878 -0.90 15.60 -18.95
CA TYR A 878 -2.33 15.70 -18.71
C TYR A 878 -2.76 14.72 -17.62
N PHE A 879 -3.89 14.96 -16.98
CA PHE A 879 -4.50 13.98 -16.09
C PHE A 879 -5.29 12.93 -16.87
N TYR A 880 -5.08 11.65 -16.56
CA TYR A 880 -5.80 10.53 -17.18
C TYR A 880 -6.65 9.73 -16.18
N GLU A 881 -6.45 9.89 -14.88
CA GLU A 881 -7.27 9.24 -13.85
C GLU A 881 -7.60 10.21 -12.73
N VAL A 882 -8.83 10.14 -12.22
CA VAL A 882 -9.31 10.94 -11.09
C VAL A 882 -9.73 10.01 -9.97
N HIS A 883 -9.26 10.28 -8.76
CA HIS A 883 -9.61 9.60 -7.53
C HIS A 883 -10.46 10.51 -6.66
N SER A 884 -11.58 10.02 -6.15
CA SER A 884 -12.41 10.76 -5.21
C SER A 884 -12.91 9.87 -4.10
N ARG A 885 -13.19 10.47 -2.94
CA ARG A 885 -14.08 9.87 -1.94
C ARG A 885 -15.28 10.78 -1.81
N SER A 886 -16.49 10.23 -1.93
CA SER A 886 -17.70 11.05 -1.86
C SER A 886 -18.89 10.33 -1.23
N GLY A 887 -19.79 11.13 -0.68
CA GLY A 887 -21.13 10.75 -0.23
C GLY A 887 -22.13 11.80 -0.72
N THR A 888 -22.69 12.59 0.19
CA THR A 888 -23.53 13.76 -0.17
C THR A 888 -22.70 14.97 -0.64
N THR A 889 -21.40 14.99 -0.34
CA THR A 889 -20.41 15.98 -0.75
C THR A 889 -19.11 15.28 -1.16
N VAL A 890 -18.16 16.01 -1.74
CA VAL A 890 -16.83 15.48 -2.06
C VAL A 890 -15.92 15.58 -0.84
N ASP A 891 -15.58 14.42 -0.26
CA ASP A 891 -14.81 14.32 0.98
C ASP A 891 -13.30 14.37 0.72
N ALA A 892 -12.85 13.77 -0.37
CA ALA A 892 -11.46 13.86 -0.82
C ALA A 892 -11.34 13.76 -2.34
N PHE A 893 -10.29 14.39 -2.89
CA PHE A 893 -10.03 14.48 -4.33
C PHE A 893 -8.54 14.34 -4.63
N GLY A 894 -8.20 13.63 -5.70
CA GLY A 894 -6.85 13.48 -6.22
C GLY A 894 -6.87 13.04 -7.69
N MET A 895 -5.72 13.12 -8.36
CA MET A 895 -5.62 12.83 -9.79
C MET A 895 -4.27 12.21 -10.14
N ILE A 896 -4.22 11.40 -11.18
CA ILE A 896 -2.99 10.81 -11.71
C ILE A 896 -2.68 11.40 -13.10
N SER A 897 -1.47 11.90 -13.27
CA SER A 897 -1.00 12.46 -14.54
C SER A 897 -0.45 11.39 -15.48
N SER A 898 -0.35 11.68 -16.78
CA SER A 898 0.16 10.80 -17.84
C SER A 898 1.58 10.26 -17.59
N GLY A 899 2.32 10.81 -16.61
CA GLY A 899 3.58 10.27 -16.12
C GLY A 899 3.46 9.25 -14.97
N GLY A 900 2.25 8.84 -14.60
CA GLY A 900 1.99 7.93 -13.46
C GLY A 900 2.09 8.59 -12.08
N VAL A 901 2.21 9.92 -12.00
CA VAL A 901 2.33 10.63 -10.73
C VAL A 901 0.96 10.91 -10.13
N SER A 902 0.73 10.45 -8.91
CA SER A 902 -0.49 10.74 -8.12
C SER A 902 -0.37 12.05 -7.36
N TYR A 903 -1.38 12.91 -7.48
CA TYR A 903 -1.51 14.19 -6.81
C TYR A 903 -2.75 14.15 -5.90
N GLY A 904 -2.52 13.95 -4.60
CA GLY A 904 -3.56 13.74 -3.59
C GLY A 904 -3.43 12.36 -2.93
N MET A 905 -4.45 11.85 -2.22
CA MET A 905 -5.77 12.45 -2.02
C MET A 905 -5.75 13.62 -1.03
N PHE A 906 -6.42 14.72 -1.38
CA PHE A 906 -6.60 15.88 -0.51
C PHE A 906 -8.03 15.88 0.06
N GLY A 907 -8.16 15.94 1.39
CA GLY A 907 -9.44 15.88 2.10
C GLY A 907 -9.46 14.81 3.21
N GLY A 908 -10.66 14.49 3.69
CA GLY A 908 -10.86 13.51 4.77
C GLY A 908 -11.04 12.06 4.28
N SER A 909 -11.15 11.13 5.22
CA SER A 909 -11.40 9.71 4.94
C SER A 909 -12.89 9.35 4.79
N GLY A 910 -13.79 10.34 4.86
CA GLY A 910 -15.23 10.17 4.64
C GLY A 910 -15.57 9.67 3.23
N GLY A 911 -16.82 9.24 3.04
CA GLY A 911 -17.33 8.81 1.73
C GLY A 911 -16.75 7.49 1.19
N THR A 912 -17.26 7.08 0.03
CA THR A 912 -16.80 5.88 -0.69
C THR A 912 -15.78 6.27 -1.74
N PHE A 913 -14.68 5.51 -1.83
CA PHE A 913 -13.67 5.72 -2.86
C PHE A 913 -14.17 5.34 -4.25
N GLN A 914 -13.88 6.18 -5.24
CA GLN A 914 -14.23 6.01 -6.64
C GLN A 914 -13.04 6.47 -7.51
N ALA A 915 -12.83 5.77 -8.64
CA ALA A 915 -11.84 6.14 -9.64
C ALA A 915 -12.51 6.30 -11.00
N TYR A 916 -12.15 7.38 -11.71
CA TYR A 916 -12.59 7.67 -13.06
C TYR A 916 -11.40 7.69 -14.00
N GLN A 917 -11.42 6.81 -15.00
CA GLN A 917 -10.37 6.67 -16.00
C GLN A 917 -10.77 7.38 -17.30
N VAL A 918 -9.80 8.07 -17.89
CA VAL A 918 -9.88 8.68 -19.22
C VAL A 918 -9.25 7.70 -20.23
N PRO A 919 -9.99 7.19 -21.22
CA PRO A 919 -9.48 6.26 -22.22
C PRO A 919 -8.32 6.84 -23.03
N GLY A 920 -7.43 5.95 -23.49
CA GLY A 920 -6.03 6.24 -23.85
C GLY A 920 -5.74 7.27 -24.96
N THR A 921 -6.75 7.81 -25.65
CA THR A 921 -6.58 8.91 -26.64
C THR A 921 -7.15 10.25 -26.17
N GLU A 922 -7.87 10.29 -25.05
CA GLU A 922 -8.52 11.47 -24.51
C GLU A 922 -7.79 12.00 -23.27
N ARG A 923 -8.09 13.24 -22.87
CA ARG A 923 -7.57 13.86 -21.64
C ARG A 923 -8.72 14.29 -20.77
N LEU A 924 -8.52 14.46 -19.47
CA LEU A 924 -9.57 15.00 -18.61
C LEU A 924 -9.91 16.43 -19.03
N GLY A 925 -11.13 16.65 -19.50
CA GLY A 925 -11.62 17.88 -20.08
C GLY A 925 -12.16 18.87 -19.04
N CYS A 926 -12.94 19.84 -19.51
CA CYS A 926 -13.52 20.89 -18.67
C CYS A 926 -14.30 20.33 -17.48
N MET A 927 -13.98 20.85 -16.30
CA MET A 927 -14.64 20.41 -15.07
C MET A 927 -15.97 21.14 -14.91
N MET A 928 -16.93 20.44 -14.34
CA MET A 928 -18.21 21.01 -13.92
C MET A 928 -18.66 20.33 -12.64
N GLY A 929 -19.70 20.86 -12.01
CA GLY A 929 -20.22 20.25 -10.80
C GLY A 929 -21.17 21.17 -10.08
N ARG A 930 -21.21 21.00 -8.75
CA ARG A 930 -22.00 21.84 -7.86
C ARG A 930 -21.19 22.23 -6.65
N ALA A 931 -21.33 23.47 -6.21
CA ALA A 931 -20.60 23.98 -5.06
C ALA A 931 -21.40 25.02 -4.28
N GLY A 932 -21.13 25.07 -2.98
CA GLY A 932 -21.68 26.06 -2.06
C GLY A 932 -20.64 26.40 -0.99
N SER A 933 -20.89 25.99 0.26
CA SER A 933 -19.90 26.13 1.34
C SER A 933 -18.68 25.20 1.20
N GLY A 934 -18.74 24.25 0.27
CA GLY A 934 -17.72 23.27 -0.10
C GLY A 934 -17.97 22.76 -1.52
N ILE A 935 -17.29 21.70 -1.92
CA ILE A 935 -17.55 21.01 -3.19
C ILE A 935 -18.59 19.91 -2.96
N ASP A 936 -19.80 20.15 -3.47
CA ASP A 936 -20.92 19.22 -3.33
C ASP A 936 -20.85 18.09 -4.37
N GLN A 937 -20.41 18.41 -5.59
CA GLN A 937 -20.36 17.48 -6.71
C GLN A 937 -19.28 17.85 -7.71
N LEU A 938 -18.67 16.82 -8.31
CA LEU A 938 -17.77 16.93 -9.46
C LEU A 938 -18.28 16.05 -10.59
N THR A 939 -18.25 16.59 -11.79
CA THR A 939 -18.63 15.91 -13.03
C THR A 939 -17.44 16.01 -13.97
N PHE A 940 -16.99 14.84 -14.44
CA PHE A 940 -15.77 14.69 -15.22
C PHE A 940 -16.08 14.73 -16.70
N SER A 941 -15.37 15.54 -17.46
CA SER A 941 -15.47 15.48 -18.92
C SER A 941 -14.15 15.07 -19.55
N ARG A 942 -14.15 14.84 -20.86
CA ARG A 942 -12.97 14.42 -21.61
C ARG A 942 -12.75 15.37 -22.79
N THR A 943 -11.51 15.51 -23.25
CA THR A 943 -11.13 16.32 -24.43
C THR A 943 -11.21 15.56 -25.74
N GLY A 944 -11.63 14.30 -25.71
CA GLY A 944 -12.12 13.65 -26.92
C GLY A 944 -13.34 14.40 -27.45
N PRO A 945 -13.91 13.97 -28.58
CA PRO A 945 -15.23 14.48 -28.91
C PRO A 945 -16.17 14.02 -27.80
N ARG A 946 -17.23 14.76 -27.57
CA ARG A 946 -18.37 14.15 -26.89
C ARG A 946 -19.32 13.61 -27.92
#